data_AF-A0AAU3KMT6-F1
#
_entry.id   AF-A0AAU3KMT6-F1
#
_cell.length_a   1.000
_cell.length_b   1.000
_cell.length_c   1.000
_cell.angle_alpha   90.00
_cell.angle_beta   90.00
_cell.angle_gamma   90.00
#
_symmetry.space_group_name_H-M   'P 1'
#
loop_
_entity.id
_entity.type
_entity.pdbx_description
1 polymer ?
#
loop_
_entity_poly.entity_id
_entity_poly.type
_entity_poly.pdbx_seq_one_letter_code
_entity_poly.pdbx_strand_id
1 'polypeptide(L)'
;MTTAWTAEQIAALAPDAASLTAARKLRGKWSGGGQHDTALWGLCQGSGSRPYQTVIDTSGPAYKCSCPSRKFPCKHALSLLLSWSAGEIAATDIIADFAGEWLAGRAAREAKKSAPESNSPHSGKSATADQRQARVTAGLADLDTWLTDQVRTGLAQADRSLTAFETVAARMVDAQAPGVATTLRQLPRAAARSEWPQLLLREYARLHLLATAHRRLETLSPALQASVRTHIGYPTPVEAVRAEPAVRDYWMVVGQRTTSEDGLYTRRVWLRGRTSARWALLVDHHYGSPSFPQDTPLPGFQVDADIRYYPASTPLRALWGPRHAHPEPFTTIPFPVRTGNHSATAELGTAKTRAGGRADASPIDARTTTPLSAGTANADGRAAEPQEVGLATAGAAVARAATLQPEAAPAVHNPAPAAAGRPGGIAAALQEQARAVGADPFLRAWPVVLAEVVPVRDESGWYLAEADSTAVPIAVADGEPWRLLGLSGGHPVTVVGEWTADGLVPVAALLDGDVVDIGVAEGTTYGVPGGGTRSDAGSTGVVSAALVGTARRAVDRAGLAAPVAAAAARLAGDPAADLLETVALQDCFARGGVGAGSVELPGVAADDERSRLPVAAAARLAELLADSSPFLDEWLAAAGERDFRAPDALASVLLERAKGLAAHREPLLRLAGARGRWLAAQHPGWRTLVRAAVEDETVWSHGRTAERRMWLVQLRRRDPGAALAALTGSWGTESGPGKSELLAVLADGLSLADEALLESALDDRRAEVRRTAADLLGRLPDSAFAQRMAERAGAWLTFGKRLRRPELTTTGPGVLDDAARRDGIGDAFGYTAYSATAHRADGAPDLAAEWLHRVVAATPLRHWERVLGPPEQAVRTAMTETMRGAMFAGWSDAALAQRDSTWAQALFAAFAAQEAGESDSEKLRELFALQPLDDQIRHLRRLDSSWLAEIESLLRAMPAPWPGPLAEHVLRLLLDRAQLCADRPGAPSLVPGSYRTLFRAASSHFPVTAADMVTGIARKCGDPYWEQAFDQLAHDLIHRKTMLEELM
;
A
#
# COMPACT_ATOMS: atom_id res chain seq x y z
N MET A 1 33.48 21.33 -14.62
CA MET A 1 32.22 21.99 -14.23
C MET A 1 31.29 20.92 -13.69
N THR A 2 31.00 20.99 -12.40
CA THR A 2 29.98 20.18 -11.71
C THR A 2 28.61 20.57 -12.26
N THR A 3 27.86 19.59 -12.78
CA THR A 3 26.49 19.82 -13.25
C THR A 3 25.61 20.23 -12.06
N ALA A 4 24.86 21.31 -12.20
CA ALA A 4 23.92 21.77 -11.17
C ALA A 4 22.87 20.68 -10.87
N TRP A 5 22.59 20.45 -9.59
CA TRP A 5 21.55 19.49 -9.19
C TRP A 5 20.17 19.97 -9.65
N THR A 6 19.28 19.03 -9.98
CA THR A 6 17.89 19.35 -10.33
C THR A 6 17.10 19.76 -9.09
N ALA A 7 16.02 20.53 -9.27
CA ALA A 7 15.13 20.90 -8.17
C ALA A 7 14.54 19.67 -7.46
N GLU A 8 14.34 18.56 -8.18
CA GLU A 8 13.90 17.26 -7.65
C GLU A 8 14.96 16.61 -6.76
N GLN A 9 16.23 16.59 -7.20
CA GLN A 9 17.35 16.13 -6.38
C GLN A 9 17.47 16.94 -5.09
N ILE A 10 17.21 18.25 -5.14
CA ILE A 10 17.25 19.13 -3.98
C ILE A 10 16.03 18.94 -3.07
N ALA A 11 14.85 18.67 -3.65
CA ALA A 11 13.65 18.34 -2.89
C ALA A 11 13.82 17.03 -2.10
N ALA A 12 14.49 16.04 -2.68
CA ALA A 12 14.82 14.77 -2.01
C ALA A 12 15.77 14.93 -0.81
N LEU A 13 16.53 16.03 -0.74
CA LEU A 13 17.42 16.35 0.39
C LEU A 13 16.70 17.05 1.54
N ALA A 14 15.46 17.53 1.34
CA ALA A 14 14.75 18.27 2.36
C ALA A 14 14.34 17.36 3.54
N PRO A 15 14.62 17.75 4.80
CA PRO A 15 14.26 16.93 5.96
C PRO A 15 12.74 16.83 6.18
N ASP A 16 11.97 17.78 5.62
CA ASP A 16 10.52 17.76 5.57
C ASP A 16 10.00 18.78 4.53
N ALA A 17 8.74 18.63 4.12
CA ALA A 17 8.09 19.50 3.14
C ALA A 17 8.01 20.97 3.60
N ALA A 18 7.92 21.22 4.90
CA ALA A 18 7.89 22.56 5.46
C ALA A 18 9.24 23.29 5.31
N SER A 19 10.35 22.56 5.44
CA SER A 19 11.71 23.07 5.26
C SER A 19 11.98 23.43 3.79
N LEU A 20 11.49 22.62 2.86
CA LEU A 20 11.56 22.91 1.42
C LEU A 20 10.71 24.12 1.05
N THR A 21 9.49 24.22 1.58
CA THR A 21 8.60 25.38 1.39
C THR A 21 9.24 26.65 1.95
N ALA A 22 9.87 26.57 3.12
CA ALA A 22 10.58 27.68 3.72
C ALA A 22 11.86 28.06 2.94
N ALA A 23 12.52 27.09 2.31
CA ALA A 23 13.70 27.31 1.46
C ALA A 23 13.33 28.07 0.18
N ARG A 24 12.23 27.69 -0.49
CA ARG A 24 11.75 28.38 -1.70
C ARG A 24 11.50 29.87 -1.47
N LYS A 25 10.98 30.24 -0.29
CA LYS A 25 10.74 31.64 0.12
C LYS A 25 12.01 32.46 0.36
N LEU A 26 13.18 31.83 0.39
CA LEU A 26 14.47 32.48 0.62
C LEU A 26 15.28 32.66 -0.67
N ARG A 27 14.77 32.21 -1.82
CA ARG A 27 15.39 32.52 -3.13
C ARG A 27 15.39 34.03 -3.35
N GLY A 28 16.50 34.56 -3.85
CA GLY A 28 16.71 36.00 -4.02
C GLY A 28 17.18 36.78 -2.77
N LYS A 29 17.34 36.14 -1.61
CA LYS A 29 17.90 36.79 -0.38
C LYS A 29 19.39 36.56 -0.20
N TRP A 30 20.10 36.25 -1.28
CA TRP A 30 21.50 35.85 -1.27
C TRP A 30 22.40 36.99 -1.75
N SER A 31 23.52 37.18 -1.06
CA SER A 31 24.63 38.04 -1.48
C SER A 31 25.96 37.34 -1.25
N GLY A 32 27.04 37.82 -1.88
CA GLY A 32 28.38 37.23 -1.73
C GLY A 32 28.45 35.73 -2.05
N GLY A 33 27.57 35.25 -2.94
CA GLY A 33 27.47 33.85 -3.32
C GLY A 33 28.37 33.52 -4.50
N GLY A 34 28.88 32.29 -4.52
CA GLY A 34 29.74 31.81 -5.59
C GLY A 34 29.82 30.29 -5.59
N GLN A 35 30.23 29.75 -6.73
CA GLN A 35 30.55 28.35 -6.90
C GLN A 35 31.99 28.22 -7.39
N HIS A 36 32.75 27.28 -6.82
CA HIS A 36 34.06 26.88 -7.31
C HIS A 36 34.23 25.37 -7.10
N ASP A 37 34.47 24.63 -8.18
CA ASP A 37 34.57 23.17 -8.17
C ASP A 37 33.34 22.50 -7.50
N THR A 38 33.52 21.79 -6.38
CA THR A 38 32.40 21.17 -5.63
C THR A 38 31.81 22.08 -4.57
N ALA A 39 32.39 23.26 -4.33
CA ALA A 39 31.96 24.17 -3.29
C ALA A 39 30.93 25.19 -3.80
N LEU A 40 29.90 25.40 -2.98
CA LEU A 40 28.85 26.38 -3.18
C LEU A 40 28.65 27.17 -1.89
N TRP A 41 28.65 28.50 -1.95
CA TRP A 41 28.48 29.34 -0.75
C TRP A 41 27.62 30.56 -1.01
N GLY A 42 27.14 31.17 0.07
CA GLY A 42 26.41 32.44 0.02
C GLY A 42 26.08 33.00 1.40
N LEU A 43 25.74 34.28 1.42
CA LEU A 43 25.26 35.00 2.59
C LEU A 43 23.75 35.20 2.46
N CYS A 44 22.96 34.53 3.28
CA CYS A 44 21.50 34.70 3.27
C CYS A 44 21.08 35.78 4.26
N GLN A 45 20.34 36.79 3.80
CA GLN A 45 19.73 37.77 4.70
C GLN A 45 18.58 37.11 5.49
N GLY A 46 18.83 36.85 6.77
CA GLY A 46 17.88 36.25 7.72
C GLY A 46 17.18 37.28 8.61
N SER A 47 16.54 36.81 9.67
CA SER A 47 15.86 37.64 10.68
C SER A 47 16.81 38.31 11.70
N GLY A 48 18.11 38.05 11.62
CA GLY A 48 19.14 38.65 12.47
C GLY A 48 19.88 39.81 11.77
N SER A 49 20.66 40.58 12.53
CA SER A 49 21.44 41.72 12.03
C SER A 49 22.66 41.32 11.18
N ARG A 50 23.09 40.05 11.24
CA ARG A 50 24.18 39.50 10.41
C ARG A 50 23.63 38.44 9.44
N PRO A 51 23.99 38.46 8.14
CA PRO A 51 23.62 37.42 7.20
C PRO A 51 24.13 36.04 7.62
N TYR A 52 23.34 35.00 7.34
CA TYR A 52 23.76 33.62 7.61
C TYR A 52 24.74 33.14 6.54
N GLN A 53 25.95 32.80 6.97
CA GLN A 53 26.98 32.18 6.14
C GLN A 53 26.58 30.74 5.87
N THR A 54 26.38 30.39 4.61
CA THR A 54 26.01 29.05 4.17
C THR A 54 27.05 28.53 3.19
N VAL A 55 27.56 27.33 3.43
CA VAL A 55 28.56 26.65 2.61
C VAL A 55 28.12 25.21 2.40
N ILE A 56 28.25 24.73 1.17
CA ILE A 56 27.78 23.43 0.69
C ILE A 56 28.90 22.80 -0.12
N ASP A 57 29.15 21.53 0.11
CA ASP A 57 30.04 20.70 -0.71
C ASP A 57 29.20 19.67 -1.46
N THR A 58 29.20 19.78 -2.78
CA THR A 58 28.38 19.00 -3.72
C THR A 58 29.01 17.65 -4.09
N SER A 59 30.24 17.35 -3.63
CA SER A 59 30.88 16.04 -3.84
C SER A 59 30.32 14.94 -2.92
N GLY A 60 29.73 15.33 -1.78
CA GLY A 60 29.10 14.45 -0.82
C GLY A 60 28.32 15.34 0.16
N PRO A 61 27.00 15.52 -0.03
CA PRO A 61 26.23 16.66 0.47
C PRO A 61 26.53 16.99 1.93
N ALA A 62 27.42 17.95 2.15
CA ALA A 62 27.75 18.46 3.47
C ALA A 62 27.38 19.93 3.53
N TYR A 63 26.76 20.30 4.66
CA TYR A 63 26.14 21.60 4.84
C TYR A 63 26.69 22.26 6.09
N LYS A 64 27.18 23.50 5.96
CA LYS A 64 27.39 24.40 7.10
C LYS A 64 26.56 25.64 6.90
N CYS A 65 25.74 25.97 7.88
CA CYS A 65 25.01 27.22 7.92
C CYS A 65 25.10 27.80 9.34
N SER A 66 25.33 29.11 9.47
CA SER A 66 25.38 29.77 10.78
C SER A 66 24.01 30.03 11.42
N CYS A 67 22.92 29.49 10.86
CA CYS A 67 21.57 29.65 11.42
C CYS A 67 21.31 28.69 12.61
N PRO A 68 20.42 29.04 13.56
CA PRO A 68 20.13 28.23 14.75
C PRO A 68 19.27 26.98 14.49
N SER A 69 19.04 26.61 13.22
CA SER A 69 18.21 25.45 12.85
C SER A 69 18.88 24.14 13.26
N ARG A 70 18.11 23.22 13.87
CA ARG A 70 18.54 21.84 14.14
C ARG A 70 18.26 20.87 12.98
N LYS A 71 17.60 21.34 11.90
CA LYS A 71 17.31 20.56 10.69
C LYS A 71 18.44 20.73 9.67
N PHE A 72 18.95 19.63 9.13
CA PHE A 72 20.08 19.58 8.19
C PHE A 72 19.74 18.68 6.98
N PRO A 73 19.83 19.17 5.74
CA PRO A 73 20.09 20.55 5.35
C PRO A 73 18.99 21.51 5.84
N CYS A 74 19.40 22.69 6.31
CA CYS A 74 18.46 23.71 6.77
C CYS A 74 17.83 24.44 5.58
N LYS A 75 16.78 25.23 5.82
CA LYS A 75 16.13 26.02 4.76
C LYS A 75 17.08 26.93 3.98
N HIS A 76 18.17 27.42 4.59
CA HIS A 76 19.18 28.23 3.90
C HIS A 76 20.06 27.37 2.99
N ALA A 77 20.49 26.18 3.42
CA ALA A 77 21.25 25.27 2.57
C ALA A 77 20.41 24.81 1.36
N LEU A 78 19.15 24.45 1.58
CA LEU A 78 18.21 24.10 0.52
C LEU A 78 17.96 25.29 -0.43
N SER A 79 17.79 26.50 0.10
CA SER A 79 17.57 27.70 -0.72
C SER A 79 18.79 28.01 -1.60
N LEU A 80 20.01 27.86 -1.07
CA LEU A 80 21.24 28.07 -1.83
C LEU A 80 21.40 27.05 -2.96
N LEU A 81 21.07 25.77 -2.70
CA LEU A 81 21.03 24.73 -3.74
C LEU A 81 19.99 25.04 -4.81
N LEU A 82 18.80 25.50 -4.42
CA LEU A 82 17.74 25.85 -5.37
C LEU A 82 18.12 27.06 -6.23
N SER A 83 18.84 28.04 -5.69
CA SER A 83 19.40 29.16 -6.46
C SER A 83 20.52 28.70 -7.38
N TRP A 84 21.37 27.76 -6.94
CA TRP A 84 22.39 27.16 -7.80
C TRP A 84 21.79 26.34 -8.95
N SER A 85 20.77 25.53 -8.67
CA SER A 85 19.99 24.77 -9.66
C SER A 85 19.36 25.65 -10.74
N ALA A 86 18.90 26.84 -10.34
CA ALA A 86 18.32 27.83 -11.23
C ALA A 86 19.36 28.66 -12.01
N GLY A 87 20.67 28.40 -11.82
CA GLY A 87 21.75 29.16 -12.46
C GLY A 87 21.97 30.56 -11.88
N GLU A 88 21.42 30.85 -10.70
CA GLU A 88 21.51 32.17 -10.05
C GLU A 88 22.83 32.39 -9.30
N ILE A 89 23.66 31.34 -9.16
CA ILE A 89 24.97 31.41 -8.51
C ILE A 89 26.07 31.30 -9.56
N ALA A 90 26.86 32.36 -9.69
CA ALA A 90 27.96 32.41 -10.65
C ALA A 90 29.15 31.56 -10.21
N ALA A 91 29.80 30.93 -11.20
CA ALA A 91 31.12 30.34 -11.00
C ALA A 91 32.17 31.45 -10.82
N THR A 92 33.08 31.29 -9.87
CA THR A 92 34.14 32.25 -9.55
C THR A 92 35.41 31.54 -9.10
N ASP A 93 36.58 32.03 -9.53
CA ASP A 93 37.89 31.54 -9.08
C ASP A 93 38.28 32.05 -7.69
N ILE A 94 37.56 33.04 -7.17
CA ILE A 94 37.79 33.63 -5.85
C ILE A 94 36.80 33.03 -4.85
N ILE A 95 37.30 32.16 -3.97
CA ILE A 95 36.52 31.55 -2.88
C ILE A 95 36.43 32.53 -1.70
N ALA A 96 35.23 32.74 -1.16
CA ALA A 96 35.05 33.61 0.01
C ALA A 96 35.74 33.04 1.26
N ASP A 97 36.32 33.90 2.10
CA ASP A 97 37.12 33.51 3.29
C ASP A 97 36.41 32.48 4.18
N PHE A 98 35.13 32.68 4.51
CA PHE A 98 34.37 31.74 5.36
C PHE A 98 34.11 30.37 4.71
N ALA A 99 34.02 30.33 3.38
CA ALA A 99 33.89 29.11 2.62
C ALA A 99 35.25 28.41 2.52
N GLY A 100 36.32 29.16 2.24
CA GLY A 100 37.70 28.69 2.24
C GLY A 100 38.12 28.10 3.59
N GLU A 101 37.85 28.79 4.70
CA GLU A 101 38.13 28.30 6.06
C GLU A 101 37.38 26.99 6.37
N TRP A 102 36.11 26.89 5.98
CA TRP A 102 35.34 25.67 6.21
C TRP A 102 35.81 24.50 5.35
N LEU A 103 36.08 24.75 4.06
CA LEU A 103 36.61 23.75 3.12
C LEU A 103 38.02 23.31 3.54
N ALA A 104 38.89 24.23 3.95
CA ALA A 104 40.21 23.92 4.49
C ALA A 104 40.12 23.13 5.80
N GLY A 105 39.20 23.48 6.70
CA GLY A 105 38.93 22.73 7.93
C GLY A 105 38.36 21.33 7.64
N ARG A 106 37.54 21.20 6.61
CA ARG A 106 37.00 19.91 6.16
C ARG A 106 38.09 19.09 5.49
N ALA A 107 38.83 19.64 4.54
CA ALA A 107 39.99 19.01 3.91
C ALA A 107 41.07 18.64 4.93
N ALA A 108 41.27 19.40 6.01
CA ALA A 108 42.17 19.03 7.10
C ALA A 108 41.63 17.89 7.97
N ARG A 109 40.30 17.81 8.18
CA ARG A 109 39.63 16.68 8.86
C ARG A 109 39.60 15.44 7.98
N GLU A 110 39.37 15.61 6.69
CA GLU A 110 39.31 14.58 5.67
C GLU A 110 40.72 14.06 5.43
N ALA A 111 41.73 14.92 5.31
CA ALA A 111 43.16 14.57 5.33
C ALA A 111 43.62 14.03 6.69
N LYS A 112 42.96 14.31 7.83
CA LYS A 112 43.18 13.53 9.08
C LYS A 112 42.51 12.16 9.07
N LYS A 113 41.52 11.97 8.20
CA LYS A 113 40.76 10.73 7.98
C LYS A 113 41.33 9.89 6.82
N SER A 114 42.09 10.51 5.92
CA SER A 114 42.69 9.94 4.70
C SER A 114 44.21 10.07 4.62
N ALA A 115 44.86 10.83 5.51
CA ALA A 115 46.21 10.47 5.93
C ALA A 115 46.08 9.08 6.58
N PRO A 116 46.86 8.09 6.16
CA PRO A 116 47.11 6.99 7.06
C PRO A 116 47.62 7.66 8.33
N GLU A 117 47.03 7.36 9.48
CA GLU A 117 47.85 7.35 10.67
C GLU A 117 49.07 6.50 10.29
N SER A 118 50.20 7.16 10.09
CA SER A 118 51.49 6.55 10.24
C SER A 118 51.59 6.18 11.71
N ASN A 119 50.87 5.12 12.09
CA ASN A 119 51.44 4.12 12.94
C ASN A 119 52.59 3.50 12.13
N SER A 120 53.71 4.23 12.06
CA SER A 120 55.02 3.57 12.04
C SER A 120 54.94 2.50 13.13
N PRO A 121 55.38 1.26 12.86
CA PRO A 121 54.95 0.08 13.59
C PRO A 121 55.31 0.19 15.07
N HIS A 122 54.35 0.67 15.86
CA HIS A 122 54.46 0.69 17.31
C HIS A 122 53.70 -0.53 17.81
N SER A 123 54.43 -1.34 18.57
CA SER A 123 54.15 -2.62 19.20
C SER A 123 52.93 -2.68 20.15
N GLY A 124 51.86 -1.90 19.92
CA GLY A 124 50.72 -1.73 20.83
C GLY A 124 49.35 -2.26 20.38
N LYS A 125 49.19 -2.76 19.13
CA LYS A 125 47.88 -3.23 18.62
C LYS A 125 47.31 -4.44 19.36
N SER A 126 48.18 -5.32 19.88
CA SER A 126 47.69 -6.44 20.70
C SER A 126 47.10 -5.91 22.01
N ALA A 127 47.77 -4.99 22.71
CA ALA A 127 47.31 -4.51 24.01
C ALA A 127 45.87 -3.96 24.05
N THR A 128 45.42 -3.23 23.03
CA THR A 128 44.02 -2.74 22.96
C THR A 128 43.02 -3.83 22.55
N ALA A 129 43.40 -4.74 21.64
CA ALA A 129 42.58 -5.88 21.27
C ALA A 129 42.48 -6.91 22.40
N ASP A 130 43.57 -7.15 23.11
CA ASP A 130 43.72 -8.00 24.29
C ASP A 130 42.93 -7.42 25.47
N GLN A 131 42.95 -6.09 25.67
CA GLN A 131 42.11 -5.42 26.67
C GLN A 131 40.62 -5.55 26.34
N ARG A 132 40.21 -5.39 25.07
CA ARG A 132 38.83 -5.67 24.66
C ARG A 132 38.48 -7.13 24.89
N GLN A 133 39.33 -8.05 24.47
CA GLN A 133 39.12 -9.48 24.67
C GLN A 133 38.93 -9.79 26.15
N ALA A 134 39.77 -9.24 27.04
CA ALA A 134 39.66 -9.43 28.48
C ALA A 134 38.34 -8.87 29.05
N ARG A 135 37.90 -7.68 28.63
CA ARG A 135 36.61 -7.09 29.05
C ARG A 135 35.43 -7.93 28.59
N VAL A 136 35.45 -8.40 27.35
CA VAL A 136 34.41 -9.28 26.81
C VAL A 136 34.42 -10.62 27.57
N THR A 137 35.57 -11.24 27.79
CA THR A 137 35.69 -12.49 28.56
C THR A 137 35.09 -12.34 29.95
N ALA A 138 35.44 -11.26 30.67
CA ALA A 138 34.90 -10.99 32.00
C ALA A 138 33.39 -10.78 31.97
N GLY A 139 32.89 -9.94 31.06
CA GLY A 139 31.45 -9.70 30.93
C GLY A 139 30.65 -10.94 30.55
N LEU A 140 31.17 -11.78 29.64
CA LEU A 140 30.51 -13.05 29.29
C LEU A 140 30.54 -14.06 30.44
N ALA A 141 31.57 -14.07 31.28
CA ALA A 141 31.60 -14.91 32.48
C ALA A 141 30.58 -14.46 33.53
N ASP A 142 30.42 -13.14 33.72
CA ASP A 142 29.38 -12.57 34.58
C ASP A 142 27.97 -12.89 34.06
N LEU A 143 27.77 -12.77 32.73
CA LEU A 143 26.51 -13.14 32.08
C LEU A 143 26.21 -14.63 32.27
N ASP A 144 27.20 -15.49 32.07
CA ASP A 144 27.08 -16.95 32.22
C ASP A 144 26.67 -17.34 33.65
N THR A 145 27.26 -16.68 34.64
CA THR A 145 26.89 -16.82 36.06
C THR A 145 25.45 -16.37 36.28
N TRP A 146 25.06 -15.21 35.75
CA TRP A 146 23.70 -14.72 35.86
C TRP A 146 22.67 -15.67 35.21
N LEU A 147 22.94 -16.19 34.02
CA LEU A 147 22.08 -17.14 33.30
C LEU A 147 21.89 -18.44 34.08
N THR A 148 22.98 -19.00 34.59
CA THR A 148 22.95 -20.24 35.39
C THR A 148 22.22 -20.03 36.72
N ASP A 149 22.38 -18.88 37.38
CA ASP A 149 21.63 -18.53 38.59
C ASP A 149 20.11 -18.38 38.33
N GLN A 150 19.72 -17.80 37.19
CA GLN A 150 18.30 -17.72 36.80
C GLN A 150 17.69 -19.12 36.65
N VAL A 151 18.37 -20.03 35.97
CA VAL A 151 17.90 -21.41 35.76
C VAL A 151 17.98 -22.24 37.05
N ARG A 152 18.96 -22.00 37.91
CA ARG A 152 19.11 -22.67 39.19
C ARG A 152 18.00 -22.31 40.17
N THR A 153 17.71 -21.02 40.27
CA THR A 153 16.65 -20.47 41.14
C THR A 153 15.26 -20.77 40.57
N GLY A 154 15.12 -20.79 39.24
CA GLY A 154 13.90 -21.11 38.53
C GLY A 154 13.26 -19.90 37.86
N LEU A 155 12.92 -20.03 36.57
CA LEU A 155 12.40 -18.95 35.73
C LEU A 155 11.05 -18.40 36.20
N ALA A 156 10.26 -19.17 36.97
CA ALA A 156 9.01 -18.69 37.54
C ALA A 156 9.21 -17.56 38.57
N GLN A 157 10.40 -17.50 39.18
CA GLN A 157 10.77 -16.50 40.19
C GLN A 157 11.67 -15.40 39.62
N ALA A 158 12.04 -15.48 38.33
CA ALA A 158 12.91 -14.51 37.68
C ALA A 158 12.19 -13.18 37.43
N ASP A 159 12.89 -12.06 37.64
CA ASP A 159 12.42 -10.74 37.24
C ASP A 159 12.52 -10.61 35.72
N ARG A 160 11.36 -10.49 35.06
CA ARG A 160 11.22 -10.38 33.60
C ARG A 160 10.91 -8.96 33.14
N SER A 161 11.09 -7.97 34.01
CA SER A 161 10.86 -6.56 33.68
C SER A 161 11.87 -6.05 32.65
N LEU A 162 11.46 -5.06 31.85
CA LEU A 162 12.36 -4.36 30.92
C LEU A 162 13.62 -3.84 31.63
N THR A 163 13.45 -3.30 32.84
CA THR A 163 14.54 -2.75 33.65
C THR A 163 15.56 -3.83 34.08
N ALA A 164 15.10 -5.03 34.43
CA ALA A 164 15.98 -6.14 34.79
C ALA A 164 16.89 -6.53 33.61
N PHE A 165 16.30 -6.68 32.42
CA PHE A 165 17.07 -6.99 31.22
C PHE A 165 17.97 -5.84 30.77
N GLU A 166 17.52 -4.58 30.85
CA GLU A 166 18.36 -3.42 30.49
C GLU A 166 19.56 -3.28 31.43
N THR A 167 19.41 -3.63 32.71
CA THR A 167 20.53 -3.61 33.67
C THR A 167 21.66 -4.57 33.24
N VAL A 168 21.30 -5.77 32.79
CA VAL A 168 22.28 -6.76 32.28
C VAL A 168 22.81 -6.32 30.91
N ALA A 169 21.96 -5.79 30.02
CA ALA A 169 22.37 -5.30 28.71
C ALA A 169 23.37 -4.14 28.80
N ALA A 170 23.18 -3.19 29.73
CA ALA A 170 24.10 -2.10 29.97
C ALA A 170 25.50 -2.60 30.36
N ARG A 171 25.58 -3.61 31.25
CA ARG A 171 26.85 -4.26 31.60
C ARG A 171 27.53 -4.91 30.39
N MET A 172 26.75 -5.44 29.44
CA MET A 172 27.31 -6.01 28.21
C MET A 172 27.84 -4.93 27.26
N VAL A 173 27.23 -3.74 27.24
CA VAL A 173 27.80 -2.58 26.53
C VAL A 173 29.13 -2.17 27.16
N ASP A 174 29.20 -2.08 28.49
CA ASP A 174 30.43 -1.76 29.23
C ASP A 174 31.53 -2.82 29.01
N ALA A 175 31.14 -4.08 28.92
CA ALA A 175 32.02 -5.21 28.58
C ALA A 175 32.46 -5.26 27.11
N GLN A 176 31.97 -4.34 26.25
CA GLN A 176 32.21 -4.30 24.81
C GLN A 176 31.64 -5.51 24.03
N ALA A 177 30.50 -6.04 24.48
CA ALA A 177 29.72 -7.10 23.83
C ALA A 177 28.35 -6.58 23.32
N PRO A 178 28.31 -5.64 22.36
CA PRO A 178 27.08 -4.98 21.93
C PRO A 178 26.07 -5.93 21.25
N GLY A 179 26.52 -7.02 20.62
CA GLY A 179 25.63 -8.02 20.02
C GLY A 179 24.82 -8.77 21.08
N VAL A 180 25.45 -9.07 22.21
CA VAL A 180 24.81 -9.67 23.39
C VAL A 180 23.87 -8.68 24.06
N ALA A 181 24.29 -7.42 24.23
CA ALA A 181 23.42 -6.36 24.77
C ALA A 181 22.14 -6.19 23.92
N THR A 182 22.28 -6.20 22.59
CA THR A 182 21.14 -6.12 21.66
C THR A 182 20.20 -7.31 21.84
N THR A 183 20.74 -8.53 21.97
CA THR A 183 19.93 -9.72 22.26
C THR A 183 19.14 -9.59 23.57
N LEU A 184 19.81 -9.16 24.64
CA LEU A 184 19.18 -8.99 25.97
C LEU A 184 18.02 -7.99 25.93
N ARG A 185 18.17 -6.88 25.19
CA ARG A 185 17.11 -5.86 25.01
C ARG A 185 15.88 -6.37 24.28
N GLN A 186 15.99 -7.45 23.53
CA GLN A 186 14.87 -8.06 22.81
C GLN A 186 14.11 -9.10 23.64
N LEU A 187 14.70 -9.61 24.75
CA LEU A 187 14.08 -10.62 25.62
C LEU A 187 12.75 -10.21 26.28
N PRO A 188 12.52 -8.95 26.70
CA PRO A 188 11.22 -8.52 27.22
C PRO A 188 10.06 -8.83 26.27
N ARG A 189 10.28 -8.76 24.95
CA ARG A 189 9.27 -9.09 23.94
C ARG A 189 8.93 -10.59 23.95
N ALA A 190 9.95 -11.46 24.05
CA ALA A 190 9.74 -12.90 24.21
C ALA A 190 9.05 -13.24 25.55
N ALA A 191 9.39 -12.51 26.61
CA ALA A 191 8.81 -12.68 27.95
C ALA A 191 7.32 -12.32 28.04
N ALA A 192 6.80 -11.52 27.10
CA ALA A 192 5.40 -11.10 27.04
C ALA A 192 4.47 -12.11 26.34
N ARG A 193 5.02 -13.12 25.65
CA ARG A 193 4.23 -14.13 24.92
C ARG A 193 3.64 -15.19 25.83
N SER A 194 2.60 -15.90 25.37
CA SER A 194 2.01 -17.01 26.12
C SER A 194 3.02 -18.17 26.30
N GLU A 195 3.87 -18.37 25.30
CA GLU A 195 4.95 -19.35 25.24
C GLU A 195 6.24 -18.91 25.96
N TRP A 196 6.19 -17.84 26.76
CA TRP A 196 7.41 -17.19 27.26
C TRP A 196 8.45 -18.11 27.93
N PRO A 197 8.10 -19.19 28.69
CA PRO A 197 9.11 -19.98 29.39
C PRO A 197 10.07 -20.65 28.40
N GLN A 198 9.53 -21.31 27.36
CA GLN A 198 10.35 -21.95 26.35
C GLN A 198 11.16 -20.94 25.53
N LEU A 199 10.57 -19.78 25.20
CA LEU A 199 11.24 -18.76 24.40
C LEU A 199 12.41 -18.12 25.15
N LEU A 200 12.18 -17.72 26.40
CA LEU A 200 13.22 -17.15 27.25
C LEU A 200 14.34 -18.16 27.50
N LEU A 201 13.98 -19.41 27.77
CA LEU A 201 14.97 -20.46 28.03
C LEU A 201 15.85 -20.76 26.81
N ARG A 202 15.29 -20.77 25.59
CA ARG A 202 16.08 -20.91 24.34
C ARG A 202 17.07 -19.76 24.15
N GLU A 203 16.63 -18.54 24.43
CA GLU A 203 17.50 -17.36 24.34
C GLU A 203 18.63 -17.41 25.39
N TYR A 204 18.32 -17.81 26.62
CA TYR A 204 19.32 -18.04 27.67
C TYR A 204 20.32 -19.13 27.28
N ALA A 205 19.82 -20.27 26.78
CA ALA A 205 20.63 -21.38 26.32
C ALA A 205 21.58 -20.97 25.20
N ARG A 206 21.12 -20.13 24.27
CA ARG A 206 22.00 -19.57 23.24
C ARG A 206 23.07 -18.64 23.81
N LEU A 207 22.70 -17.73 24.70
CA LEU A 207 23.66 -16.80 25.30
C LEU A 207 24.73 -17.56 26.09
N HIS A 208 24.32 -18.62 26.80
CA HIS A 208 25.21 -19.58 27.45
C HIS A 208 26.13 -20.28 26.44
N LEU A 209 25.59 -20.79 25.34
CA LEU A 209 26.37 -21.41 24.27
C LEU A 209 27.40 -20.43 23.68
N LEU A 210 27.04 -19.16 23.50
CA LEU A 210 27.94 -18.13 22.98
C LEU A 210 29.07 -17.81 23.98
N ALA A 211 28.76 -17.71 25.27
CA ALA A 211 29.76 -17.53 26.34
C ALA A 211 30.72 -18.74 26.41
N THR A 212 30.18 -19.96 26.32
CA THR A 212 30.97 -21.20 26.30
C THR A 212 31.84 -21.30 25.05
N ALA A 213 31.32 -20.93 23.87
CA ALA A 213 32.09 -20.90 22.63
C ALA A 213 33.23 -19.88 22.68
N HIS A 214 33.00 -18.69 23.26
CA HIS A 214 34.03 -17.67 23.44
C HIS A 214 35.13 -18.10 24.42
N ARG A 215 34.75 -18.75 25.52
CA ARG A 215 35.71 -19.31 26.50
C ARG A 215 36.62 -20.38 25.90
N ARG A 216 36.14 -21.09 24.86
CA ARG A 216 36.90 -22.11 24.12
C ARG A 216 37.29 -21.66 22.71
N LEU A 217 37.31 -20.36 22.44
CA LEU A 217 37.41 -19.80 21.09
C LEU A 217 38.59 -20.38 20.29
N GLU A 218 39.77 -20.48 20.90
CA GLU A 218 40.99 -20.98 20.26
C GLU A 218 40.92 -22.47 19.85
N THR A 219 39.96 -23.23 20.38
CA THR A 219 39.73 -24.65 20.00
C THR A 219 38.78 -24.79 18.82
N LEU A 220 38.08 -23.72 18.44
CA LEU A 220 37.12 -23.73 17.33
C LEU A 220 37.83 -23.51 15.99
N SER A 221 37.21 -23.92 14.90
CA SER A 221 37.72 -23.62 13.55
C SER A 221 37.78 -22.10 13.31
N PRO A 222 38.73 -21.59 12.51
CA PRO A 222 38.84 -20.14 12.26
C PRO A 222 37.53 -19.50 11.75
N ALA A 223 36.77 -20.24 10.95
CA ALA A 223 35.47 -19.79 10.45
C ALA A 223 34.42 -19.66 11.57
N LEU A 224 34.39 -20.61 12.51
CA LEU A 224 33.47 -20.57 13.66
C LEU A 224 33.91 -19.53 14.70
N GLN A 225 35.22 -19.32 14.86
CA GLN A 225 35.73 -18.20 15.66
C GLN A 225 35.22 -16.85 15.16
N ALA A 226 35.22 -16.66 13.83
CA ALA A 226 34.69 -15.45 13.22
C ALA A 226 33.18 -15.31 13.47
N SER A 227 32.39 -16.37 13.29
CA SER A 227 30.96 -16.39 13.63
C SER A 227 30.70 -16.00 15.08
N VAL A 228 31.39 -16.62 16.05
CA VAL A 228 31.26 -16.31 17.48
C VAL A 228 31.57 -14.83 17.76
N ARG A 229 32.67 -14.31 17.19
CA ARG A 229 33.06 -12.90 17.31
C ARG A 229 31.99 -11.96 16.73
N THR A 230 31.41 -12.29 15.58
CA THR A 230 30.31 -11.51 14.98
C THR A 230 29.09 -11.47 15.89
N HIS A 231 28.67 -12.60 16.45
CA HIS A 231 27.50 -12.66 17.33
C HIS A 231 27.69 -11.95 18.67
N ILE A 232 28.93 -11.86 19.17
CA ILE A 232 29.26 -11.07 20.37
C ILE A 232 29.28 -9.56 20.05
N GLY A 233 29.61 -9.19 18.81
CA GLY A 233 29.68 -7.81 18.34
C GLY A 233 31.10 -7.26 18.22
N TYR A 234 32.09 -8.12 17.99
CA TYR A 234 33.43 -7.65 17.62
C TYR A 234 33.35 -6.96 16.25
N PRO A 235 33.93 -5.75 16.10
CA PRO A 235 33.95 -5.07 14.82
C PRO A 235 34.89 -5.79 13.86
N THR A 236 34.40 -6.10 12.66
CA THR A 236 35.24 -6.51 11.52
C THR A 236 35.45 -5.27 10.64
N PRO A 237 36.68 -4.73 10.56
CA PRO A 237 36.97 -3.59 9.71
C PRO A 237 36.66 -3.90 8.25
N VAL A 238 36.09 -2.94 7.54
CA VAL A 238 35.74 -3.07 6.12
C VAL A 238 36.98 -3.39 5.28
N GLU A 239 38.13 -2.83 5.66
CA GLU A 239 39.43 -3.03 5.02
C GLU A 239 39.89 -4.49 5.11
N ALA A 240 39.63 -5.16 6.24
CA ALA A 240 39.94 -6.58 6.41
C ALA A 240 39.08 -7.43 5.46
N VAL A 241 37.79 -7.11 5.33
CA VAL A 241 36.88 -7.77 4.37
C VAL A 241 37.31 -7.51 2.93
N ARG A 242 37.78 -6.30 2.61
CA ARG A 242 38.34 -5.97 1.30
C ARG A 242 39.63 -6.72 0.98
N ALA A 243 40.30 -7.31 1.98
CA ALA A 243 41.49 -8.15 1.77
C ALA A 243 41.14 -9.63 1.53
N GLU A 244 39.93 -10.08 1.90
CA GLU A 244 39.46 -11.46 1.65
C GLU A 244 39.39 -11.77 0.15
N PRO A 245 39.41 -13.05 -0.30
CA PRO A 245 39.28 -13.37 -1.72
C PRO A 245 37.95 -12.91 -2.34
N ALA A 246 38.01 -12.37 -3.57
CA ALA A 246 36.82 -11.97 -4.33
C ALA A 246 36.13 -13.19 -4.93
N VAL A 247 34.80 -13.17 -4.91
CA VAL A 247 33.95 -14.05 -5.70
C VAL A 247 33.32 -13.22 -6.81
N ARG A 248 33.80 -13.42 -8.04
CA ARG A 248 33.19 -12.83 -9.22
C ARG A 248 32.07 -13.73 -9.73
N ASP A 249 30.90 -13.15 -9.97
CA ASP A 249 29.74 -13.83 -10.57
C ASP A 249 28.82 -12.76 -11.17
N TYR A 250 27.79 -13.21 -11.88
CA TYR A 250 26.62 -12.39 -12.19
C TYR A 250 25.68 -12.43 -10.98
N TRP A 251 25.72 -11.39 -10.17
CA TRP A 251 24.94 -11.30 -8.94
C TRP A 251 23.54 -10.79 -9.24
N MET A 252 22.55 -11.68 -9.14
CA MET A 252 21.13 -11.35 -9.27
C MET A 252 20.64 -10.75 -7.96
N VAL A 253 20.06 -9.54 -8.02
CA VAL A 253 19.34 -8.94 -6.89
C VAL A 253 17.95 -9.56 -6.84
N VAL A 254 17.73 -10.47 -5.88
CA VAL A 254 16.52 -11.29 -5.81
C VAL A 254 15.49 -10.79 -4.79
N GLY A 255 15.87 -9.83 -3.95
CA GLY A 255 14.96 -9.21 -2.99
C GLY A 255 15.66 -8.15 -2.17
N GLN A 256 14.87 -7.24 -1.59
CA GLN A 256 15.34 -6.26 -0.63
C GLN A 256 14.29 -6.02 0.46
N ARG A 257 14.73 -5.60 1.64
CA ARG A 257 13.83 -5.23 2.74
C ARG A 257 14.46 -4.11 3.55
N THR A 258 13.65 -3.11 3.88
CA THR A 258 14.05 -2.01 4.77
C THR A 258 13.27 -2.10 6.07
N THR A 259 13.99 -2.05 7.20
CA THR A 259 13.41 -2.01 8.55
C THR A 259 13.85 -0.74 9.25
N SER A 260 13.04 -0.20 10.17
CA SER A 260 13.40 0.95 11.00
C SER A 260 13.33 0.62 12.50
N GLU A 261 14.32 1.06 13.27
CA GLU A 261 14.36 0.94 14.73
C GLU A 261 15.04 2.18 15.33
N ASP A 262 14.38 2.88 16.25
CA ASP A 262 14.93 4.05 16.95
C ASP A 262 15.59 5.10 16.02
N GLY A 263 14.99 5.32 14.84
CA GLY A 263 15.49 6.23 13.82
C GLY A 263 16.63 5.69 12.95
N LEU A 264 17.09 4.45 13.19
CA LEU A 264 18.02 3.72 12.32
C LEU A 264 17.25 2.89 11.30
N TYR A 265 17.43 3.20 10.02
CA TYR A 265 16.95 2.41 8.90
C TYR A 265 18.03 1.41 8.48
N THR A 266 17.64 0.15 8.33
CA THR A 266 18.51 -0.93 7.87
C THR A 266 17.94 -1.53 6.60
N ARG A 267 18.70 -1.51 5.51
CA ARG A 267 18.35 -2.16 4.24
C ARG A 267 19.14 -3.45 4.10
N ARG A 268 18.42 -4.55 3.93
CA ARG A 268 18.95 -5.87 3.59
C ARG A 268 18.70 -6.13 2.11
N VAL A 269 19.72 -6.54 1.38
CA VAL A 269 19.59 -6.92 -0.05
C VAL A 269 20.14 -8.31 -0.24
N TRP A 270 19.28 -9.22 -0.72
CA TRP A 270 19.64 -10.60 -1.00
C TRP A 270 20.09 -10.74 -2.44
N LEU A 271 21.25 -11.36 -2.61
CA LEU A 271 21.87 -11.62 -3.89
C LEU A 271 22.06 -13.12 -4.06
N ARG A 272 21.90 -13.60 -5.29
CA ARG A 272 22.26 -14.96 -5.67
C ARG A 272 23.17 -14.93 -6.89
N GLY A 273 24.32 -15.59 -6.79
CA GLY A 273 25.22 -15.76 -7.92
C GLY A 273 24.58 -16.65 -8.99
N ARG A 274 24.52 -16.18 -10.24
CA ARG A 274 23.90 -16.92 -11.35
C ARG A 274 24.65 -18.22 -11.66
N THR A 275 25.98 -18.20 -11.59
CA THR A 275 26.82 -19.36 -11.93
C THR A 275 27.11 -20.21 -10.70
N SER A 276 27.46 -19.57 -9.59
CA SER A 276 27.86 -20.24 -8.36
C SER A 276 26.68 -20.74 -7.51
N ALA A 277 25.46 -20.25 -7.78
CA ALA A 277 24.28 -20.40 -6.94
C ALA A 277 24.48 -19.94 -5.48
N ARG A 278 25.57 -19.20 -5.19
CA ARG A 278 25.96 -18.79 -3.84
C ARG A 278 25.13 -17.59 -3.39
N TRP A 279 24.74 -17.60 -2.13
CA TRP A 279 24.05 -16.47 -1.50
C TRP A 279 25.02 -15.37 -1.05
N ALA A 280 24.59 -14.12 -1.17
CA ALA A 280 25.22 -12.97 -0.51
C ALA A 280 24.14 -12.04 0.06
N LEU A 281 24.44 -11.41 1.19
CA LEU A 281 23.57 -10.45 1.86
C LEU A 281 24.33 -9.15 2.07
N LEU A 282 23.80 -8.07 1.49
CA LEU A 282 24.26 -6.72 1.77
C LEU A 282 23.41 -6.12 2.89
N VAL A 283 24.05 -5.40 3.81
CA VAL A 283 23.38 -4.76 4.93
C VAL A 283 23.87 -3.32 5.02
N ASP A 284 22.98 -2.39 4.69
CA ASP A 284 23.22 -0.95 4.76
C ASP A 284 22.47 -0.36 5.97
N HIS A 285 23.05 0.66 6.59
CA HIS A 285 22.45 1.38 7.70
C HIS A 285 22.44 2.88 7.43
N HIS A 286 21.33 3.55 7.70
CA HIS A 286 21.19 4.99 7.57
C HIS A 286 20.33 5.57 8.71
N TYR A 287 20.75 6.67 9.33
CA TYR A 287 20.01 7.28 10.45
C TYR A 287 19.12 8.43 9.94
N GLY A 288 17.90 8.52 10.47
CA GLY A 288 16.94 9.60 10.23
C GLY A 288 16.02 9.39 9.01
N SER A 289 16.48 8.71 7.96
CA SER A 289 15.67 8.41 6.77
C SER A 289 16.09 7.09 6.09
N PRO A 290 15.21 6.46 5.30
CA PRO A 290 15.54 5.27 4.48
C PRO A 290 16.29 5.65 3.19
N SER A 291 17.17 6.66 3.24
CA SER A 291 17.98 7.07 2.09
C SER A 291 19.29 6.30 2.09
N PHE A 292 19.38 5.29 1.24
CA PHE A 292 20.58 4.49 1.08
C PHE A 292 21.30 4.85 -0.23
N PRO A 293 22.63 4.66 -0.33
CA PRO A 293 23.35 4.85 -1.58
C PRO A 293 22.68 4.08 -2.74
N GLN A 294 22.47 4.78 -3.86
CA GLN A 294 21.83 4.24 -5.08
C GLN A 294 22.73 3.28 -5.86
N ASP A 295 23.88 2.91 -5.30
CA ASP A 295 24.80 2.03 -5.99
C ASP A 295 24.19 0.65 -6.18
N THR A 296 23.40 0.11 -5.24
CA THR A 296 22.85 -1.25 -5.37
C THR A 296 21.74 -1.33 -6.43
N PRO A 297 21.83 -2.23 -7.43
CA PRO A 297 20.76 -2.42 -8.42
C PRO A 297 19.44 -2.80 -7.76
N LEU A 298 18.33 -2.48 -8.43
CA LEU A 298 16.99 -2.86 -7.97
C LEU A 298 16.79 -4.38 -8.09
N PRO A 299 15.90 -4.99 -7.28
CA PRO A 299 15.46 -6.37 -7.50
C PRO A 299 15.00 -6.61 -8.95
N GLY A 300 15.34 -7.77 -9.50
CA GLY A 300 15.11 -8.10 -10.92
C GLY A 300 16.28 -7.75 -11.85
N PHE A 301 17.32 -7.08 -11.35
CA PHE A 301 18.56 -6.84 -12.09
C PHE A 301 19.69 -7.74 -11.62
N GLN A 302 20.57 -8.11 -12.55
CA GLN A 302 21.85 -8.77 -12.29
C GLN A 302 23.01 -7.90 -12.72
N VAL A 303 24.18 -8.10 -12.10
CA VAL A 303 25.40 -7.34 -12.42
C VAL A 303 26.64 -8.24 -12.32
N ASP A 304 27.54 -8.17 -13.31
CA ASP A 304 28.87 -8.78 -13.23
C ASP A 304 29.73 -7.97 -12.25
N ALA A 305 30.04 -8.55 -11.10
CA ALA A 305 30.77 -7.87 -10.04
C ALA A 305 31.53 -8.83 -9.14
N ASP A 306 32.55 -8.28 -8.49
CA ASP A 306 33.25 -8.96 -7.41
C ASP A 306 32.49 -8.75 -6.08
N ILE A 307 32.31 -9.81 -5.30
CA ILE A 307 31.81 -9.72 -3.92
C ILE A 307 32.83 -10.31 -2.95
N ARG A 308 32.95 -9.68 -1.78
CA ARG A 308 33.86 -10.06 -0.70
C ARG A 308 33.05 -10.37 0.55
N TYR A 309 33.22 -11.57 1.12
CA TYR A 309 32.42 -12.01 2.26
C TYR A 309 33.07 -11.66 3.58
N TYR A 310 32.24 -11.31 4.57
CA TYR A 310 32.68 -11.28 5.95
C TYR A 310 33.01 -12.72 6.40
N PRO A 311 34.14 -12.94 7.12
CA PRO A 311 34.49 -14.26 7.63
C PRO A 311 33.41 -14.82 8.56
N ALA A 312 32.99 -16.07 8.32
CA ALA A 312 32.03 -16.83 9.13
C ALA A 312 32.09 -18.32 8.73
N SER A 313 31.49 -19.22 9.51
CA SER A 313 31.34 -20.64 9.14
C SER A 313 30.45 -20.84 7.91
N THR A 314 29.45 -19.97 7.78
CA THR A 314 28.56 -19.89 6.61
C THR A 314 28.57 -18.44 6.10
N PRO A 315 29.57 -18.04 5.28
CA PRO A 315 29.71 -16.65 4.84
C PRO A 315 28.51 -16.21 4.00
N LEU A 316 27.72 -15.29 4.56
CA LEU A 316 26.53 -14.73 3.94
C LEU A 316 26.65 -13.21 3.77
N ARG A 317 26.97 -12.49 4.85
CA ARG A 317 27.15 -11.04 4.80
C ARG A 317 28.34 -10.70 3.89
N ALA A 318 28.18 -9.74 3.01
CA ALA A 318 29.20 -9.40 2.03
C ALA A 318 29.26 -7.89 1.72
N LEU A 319 30.30 -7.51 0.96
CA LEU A 319 30.51 -6.16 0.43
C LEU A 319 30.66 -6.21 -1.09
N TRP A 320 30.16 -5.17 -1.75
CA TRP A 320 30.48 -4.90 -3.16
C TRP A 320 31.98 -4.62 -3.34
N GLY A 321 32.56 -5.30 -4.34
CA GLY A 321 33.81 -4.95 -4.98
C GLY A 321 33.56 -4.21 -6.31
N PRO A 322 34.57 -4.18 -7.19
CA PRO A 322 34.44 -3.61 -8.53
C PRO A 322 33.31 -4.25 -9.34
N ARG A 323 32.64 -3.43 -10.14
CA ARG A 323 31.66 -3.88 -11.14
C ARG A 323 32.33 -3.89 -12.51
N HIS A 324 32.00 -4.90 -13.29
CA HIS A 324 32.59 -5.13 -14.61
C HIS A 324 31.59 -4.89 -15.74
N ALA A 325 30.29 -4.71 -15.42
CA ALA A 325 29.24 -4.39 -16.37
C ALA A 325 28.16 -3.49 -15.75
N HIS A 326 27.32 -2.88 -16.59
CA HIS A 326 26.09 -2.22 -16.16
C HIS A 326 25.05 -3.26 -15.72
N PRO A 327 24.17 -2.94 -14.75
CA PRO A 327 23.07 -3.82 -14.38
C PRO A 327 22.13 -4.09 -15.56
N GLU A 328 21.73 -5.35 -15.73
CA GLU A 328 20.78 -5.81 -16.76
C GLU A 328 19.65 -6.62 -16.11
N PRO A 329 18.42 -6.63 -16.67
CA PRO A 329 17.32 -7.41 -16.11
C PRO A 329 17.56 -8.92 -16.26
N PHE A 330 17.10 -9.72 -15.30
CA PHE A 330 17.04 -11.18 -15.41
C PHE A 330 15.60 -11.67 -15.30
N THR A 331 15.27 -12.75 -16.01
CA THR A 331 13.92 -13.34 -16.01
C THR A 331 13.85 -14.72 -15.35
N THR A 332 14.99 -15.29 -14.97
CA THR A 332 15.10 -16.64 -14.40
C THR A 332 16.14 -16.71 -13.31
N ILE A 333 15.88 -17.55 -12.30
CA ILE A 333 16.83 -17.91 -11.24
C ILE A 333 17.27 -19.37 -11.48
N PRO A 334 18.56 -19.63 -11.78
CA PRO A 334 19.07 -20.99 -11.96
C PRO A 334 19.08 -21.78 -10.64
N PHE A 335 18.83 -23.09 -10.75
CA PHE A 335 18.95 -24.04 -9.65
C PHE A 335 20.02 -25.08 -10.00
N PRO A 336 21.02 -25.29 -9.13
CA PRO A 336 22.09 -26.23 -9.43
C PRO A 336 21.54 -27.66 -9.50
N VAL A 337 21.68 -28.29 -10.67
CA VAL A 337 21.40 -29.72 -10.86
C VAL A 337 22.54 -30.49 -10.22
N ARG A 338 22.27 -31.36 -9.24
CA ARG A 338 23.30 -32.27 -8.69
C ARG A 338 23.66 -33.29 -9.77
N THR A 339 24.72 -33.01 -10.54
CA THR A 339 25.42 -34.07 -11.25
C THR A 339 26.14 -34.93 -10.21
N GLY A 340 25.92 -36.24 -10.27
CA GLY A 340 26.49 -37.19 -9.32
C GLY A 340 28.02 -37.14 -9.29
N ASN A 341 28.57 -37.22 -8.09
CA ASN A 341 29.97 -37.53 -7.75
C ASN A 341 31.08 -36.77 -8.49
N HIS A 342 31.58 -35.70 -7.89
CA HIS A 342 33.03 -35.50 -7.78
C HIS A 342 33.41 -35.15 -6.35
N SER A 343 34.25 -36.00 -5.77
CA SER A 343 34.85 -35.84 -4.46
C SER A 343 35.65 -34.55 -4.40
N ALA A 344 35.41 -33.74 -3.36
CA ALA A 344 36.27 -32.63 -3.01
C ALA A 344 37.63 -33.17 -2.57
N THR A 345 38.63 -33.08 -3.44
CA THR A 345 40.04 -33.02 -3.06
C THR A 345 40.53 -31.60 -3.32
N ALA A 346 41.02 -30.97 -2.26
CA ALA A 346 41.64 -29.66 -2.27
C ALA A 346 42.91 -29.66 -3.11
N GLU A 347 43.13 -28.60 -3.90
CA GLU A 347 44.47 -28.23 -4.37
C GLU A 347 44.71 -26.72 -4.23
N LEU A 348 45.65 -26.40 -3.35
CA LEU A 348 46.48 -25.21 -3.37
C LEU A 348 47.41 -25.28 -4.60
N GLY A 349 47.65 -24.15 -5.26
CA GLY A 349 48.94 -23.95 -5.93
C GLY A 349 48.95 -23.25 -7.29
N THR A 350 49.21 -21.95 -7.24
CA THR A 350 50.15 -21.20 -8.09
C THR A 350 49.93 -21.07 -9.61
N ALA A 351 49.89 -19.80 -10.02
CA ALA A 351 50.00 -19.33 -11.39
C ALA A 351 51.29 -19.78 -12.10
N LYS A 352 51.16 -20.10 -13.39
CA LYS A 352 52.19 -19.83 -14.40
C LYS A 352 51.53 -19.45 -15.72
N THR A 353 51.83 -18.23 -16.13
CA THR A 353 51.58 -17.63 -17.43
C THR A 353 52.25 -18.41 -18.57
N ARG A 354 51.57 -18.53 -19.72
CA ARG A 354 52.21 -18.32 -21.03
C ARG A 354 51.20 -17.97 -22.13
N ALA A 355 51.69 -17.10 -22.99
CA ALA A 355 51.03 -16.37 -24.05
C ALA A 355 50.59 -17.22 -25.25
N GLY A 356 49.61 -16.67 -25.99
CA GLY A 356 49.72 -16.52 -27.44
C GLY A 356 48.82 -17.43 -28.28
N GLY A 357 47.87 -16.82 -29.00
CA GLY A 357 47.19 -17.49 -30.11
C GLY A 357 45.91 -16.77 -30.56
N ARG A 358 46.05 -15.93 -31.59
CA ARG A 358 44.97 -15.25 -32.36
C ARG A 358 44.19 -16.23 -33.25
N ALA A 359 43.07 -15.72 -33.79
CA ALA A 359 42.24 -16.17 -34.92
C ALA A 359 40.95 -16.90 -34.49
N ASP A 360 39.77 -16.68 -35.06
CA ASP A 360 39.30 -15.76 -36.10
C ASP A 360 37.78 -15.62 -35.96
N ALA A 361 37.21 -14.59 -36.56
CA ALA A 361 35.79 -14.29 -36.51
C ALA A 361 34.99 -14.90 -37.68
N SER A 362 33.74 -15.27 -37.35
CA SER A 362 32.52 -15.09 -38.17
C SER A 362 32.09 -16.18 -39.18
N PRO A 363 30.84 -16.14 -39.72
CA PRO A 363 29.65 -16.84 -39.20
C PRO A 363 28.95 -17.68 -40.30
N ILE A 364 27.76 -18.28 -40.04
CA ILE A 364 26.70 -18.76 -41.00
C ILE A 364 25.80 -19.74 -40.20
N ASP A 365 24.50 -19.93 -40.39
CA ASP A 365 23.34 -19.15 -40.83
C ASP A 365 22.10 -20.05 -40.59
N ALA A 366 20.92 -19.46 -40.72
CA ALA A 366 19.56 -19.91 -40.44
C ALA A 366 19.04 -21.30 -40.91
N ARG A 367 18.06 -21.79 -40.14
CA ARG A 367 16.80 -22.49 -40.51
C ARG A 367 16.83 -23.84 -41.24
N THR A 368 16.19 -24.85 -40.66
CA THR A 368 15.10 -25.60 -41.36
C THR A 368 14.18 -26.34 -40.38
N THR A 369 12.89 -26.10 -40.54
CA THR A 369 11.72 -26.80 -40.00
C THR A 369 11.28 -27.90 -40.97
N THR A 370 10.86 -29.08 -40.49
CA THR A 370 9.63 -29.79 -40.91
C THR A 370 9.37 -31.08 -40.10
N PRO A 371 8.11 -31.58 -40.04
CA PRO A 371 7.56 -32.45 -39.00
C PRO A 371 7.23 -33.89 -39.47
N LEU A 372 6.93 -34.80 -38.54
CA LEU A 372 6.24 -36.08 -38.78
C LEU A 372 5.32 -36.34 -37.57
N SER A 373 4.00 -36.13 -37.67
CA SER A 373 2.95 -37.01 -38.24
C SER A 373 2.49 -38.12 -37.30
N ALA A 374 1.19 -38.03 -37.01
CA ALA A 374 0.40 -38.88 -36.14
C ALA A 374 0.07 -40.25 -36.75
N GLY A 375 -0.11 -41.25 -35.89
CA GLY A 375 -0.78 -42.51 -36.19
C GLY A 375 -1.93 -42.70 -35.20
N THR A 376 -3.16 -42.74 -35.73
CA THR A 376 -4.41 -43.05 -35.04
C THR A 376 -4.75 -44.54 -35.17
N ALA A 377 -5.34 -45.13 -34.11
CA ALA A 377 -6.43 -46.13 -34.12
C ALA A 377 -6.69 -46.56 -32.67
N ASN A 378 -7.81 -46.13 -32.06
CA ASN A 378 -9.04 -46.91 -31.84
C ASN A 378 -8.85 -48.15 -30.95
N ALA A 379 -9.75 -48.56 -30.06
CA ALA A 379 -10.95 -48.05 -29.39
C ALA A 379 -11.38 -49.21 -28.45
N ASP A 380 -12.40 -48.97 -27.63
CA ASP A 380 -13.11 -49.93 -26.75
C ASP A 380 -12.44 -50.17 -25.38
N GLY A 381 -13.12 -50.08 -24.24
CA GLY A 381 -14.53 -49.89 -23.96
C GLY A 381 -14.85 -50.51 -22.59
N ARG A 382 -15.46 -49.70 -21.71
CA ARG A 382 -16.30 -50.07 -20.55
C ARG A 382 -15.66 -50.66 -19.27
N ALA A 383 -15.66 -49.81 -18.25
CA ALA A 383 -16.37 -49.92 -16.96
C ALA A 383 -16.52 -51.28 -16.26
N ALA A 384 -16.02 -51.37 -15.02
CA ALA A 384 -16.82 -51.50 -13.79
C ALA A 384 -15.90 -51.63 -12.55
N GLU A 385 -16.22 -50.87 -11.51
CA GLU A 385 -15.75 -51.01 -10.11
C GLU A 385 -16.30 -52.30 -9.45
N PRO A 386 -16.23 -52.48 -8.10
CA PRO A 386 -15.06 -52.72 -7.25
C PRO A 386 -15.29 -53.99 -6.38
N GLN A 387 -14.32 -54.41 -5.55
CA GLN A 387 -14.54 -54.88 -4.16
C GLN A 387 -13.29 -55.56 -3.57
N GLU A 388 -12.67 -54.87 -2.62
CA GLU A 388 -12.64 -55.20 -1.19
C GLU A 388 -12.33 -56.63 -0.66
N VAL A 389 -11.61 -56.60 0.47
CA VAL A 389 -11.49 -57.53 1.61
C VAL A 389 -10.59 -58.77 1.52
N GLY A 390 -9.69 -58.91 2.52
CA GLY A 390 -9.13 -60.20 2.91
C GLY A 390 -7.88 -60.19 3.79
N LEU A 391 -7.99 -59.72 5.04
CA LEU A 391 -7.03 -60.02 6.12
C LEU A 391 -7.00 -61.53 6.47
N ALA A 392 -5.83 -62.05 6.89
CA ALA A 392 -5.63 -63.05 7.98
C ALA A 392 -4.19 -63.64 7.89
N THR A 393 -3.22 -63.29 8.74
CA THR A 393 -2.91 -63.75 10.12
C THR A 393 -2.08 -65.03 10.27
N ALA A 394 -1.01 -64.90 11.09
CA ALA A 394 -0.35 -65.89 11.96
C ALA A 394 0.43 -67.05 11.28
N GLY A 395 1.57 -67.54 11.76
CA GLY A 395 2.30 -67.39 13.02
C GLY A 395 3.06 -68.71 13.33
N ALA A 396 4.06 -68.64 14.22
CA ALA A 396 4.91 -69.72 14.78
C ALA A 396 6.15 -70.11 13.93
N ALA A 397 7.40 -69.80 14.33
CA ALA A 397 8.22 -70.20 15.50
C ALA A 397 8.84 -71.61 15.37
N VAL A 398 10.19 -71.70 15.49
CA VAL A 398 10.95 -72.54 16.46
C VAL A 398 12.48 -72.55 16.16
N ALA A 399 13.24 -72.10 17.17
CA ALA A 399 14.54 -72.53 17.73
C ALA A 399 15.84 -72.73 16.91
N ARG A 400 16.80 -71.82 17.20
CA ARG A 400 18.15 -71.98 17.83
C ARG A 400 19.13 -73.07 17.37
N ALA A 401 20.32 -72.62 16.97
CA ALA A 401 21.61 -73.11 17.48
C ALA A 401 22.65 -71.97 17.48
N ALA A 402 23.48 -71.93 18.53
CA ALA A 402 24.37 -70.82 18.88
C ALA A 402 25.80 -71.00 18.37
N THR A 403 26.51 -69.89 18.10
CA THR A 403 27.98 -69.82 18.18
C THR A 403 28.37 -68.38 18.54
N LEU A 404 29.34 -68.24 19.47
CA LEU A 404 29.74 -67.01 20.15
C LEU A 404 31.00 -66.37 19.53
N GLN A 405 31.07 -65.04 19.68
CA GLN A 405 32.21 -64.08 19.65
C GLN A 405 32.51 -63.34 18.31
N PRO A 406 33.03 -62.08 18.32
CA PRO A 406 33.19 -61.09 19.42
C PRO A 406 32.49 -59.72 19.16
N GLU A 407 32.43 -58.88 20.19
CA GLU A 407 31.80 -57.55 20.22
C GLU A 407 32.32 -56.58 19.16
N ALA A 408 31.40 -56.05 18.34
CA ALA A 408 31.61 -54.88 17.49
C ALA A 408 30.69 -53.74 17.96
N ALA A 409 31.26 -52.52 18.01
CA ALA A 409 30.61 -51.28 18.39
C ALA A 409 29.19 -51.12 17.78
N PRO A 410 28.22 -50.54 18.51
CA PRO A 410 26.85 -50.46 18.01
C PRO A 410 26.81 -49.58 16.76
N ALA A 411 26.45 -50.22 15.64
CA ALA A 411 26.17 -49.55 14.39
C ALA A 411 25.05 -48.52 14.63
N VAL A 412 25.41 -47.24 14.54
CA VAL A 412 24.45 -46.16 14.36
C VAL A 412 23.62 -46.51 13.14
N HIS A 413 22.34 -46.79 13.35
CA HIS A 413 21.38 -46.98 12.28
C HIS A 413 21.35 -45.68 11.48
N ASN A 414 22.05 -45.65 10.34
CA ASN A 414 21.94 -44.55 9.39
C ASN A 414 20.52 -44.65 8.81
N PRO A 415 19.62 -43.68 9.05
CA PRO A 415 18.38 -43.65 8.30
C PRO A 415 18.74 -43.53 6.81
N ALA A 416 18.00 -44.23 5.96
CA ALA A 416 18.17 -44.27 4.52
C ALA A 416 18.40 -42.86 3.92
N PRO A 417 19.19 -42.72 2.85
CA PRO A 417 19.42 -41.42 2.23
C PRO A 417 18.08 -40.82 1.83
N ALA A 418 17.73 -39.68 2.42
CA ALA A 418 16.57 -38.89 2.03
C ALA A 418 16.57 -38.75 0.50
N ALA A 419 15.43 -39.07 -0.12
CA ALA A 419 15.22 -38.88 -1.55
C ALA A 419 15.74 -37.50 -1.94
N ALA A 420 16.69 -37.45 -2.89
CA ALA A 420 17.30 -36.20 -3.30
C ALA A 420 16.21 -35.30 -3.90
N GLY A 421 15.76 -34.31 -3.12
CA GLY A 421 14.70 -33.39 -3.53
C GLY A 421 15.05 -32.65 -4.82
N ARG A 422 14.02 -32.24 -5.57
CA ARG A 422 14.21 -31.46 -6.79
C ARG A 422 15.02 -30.19 -6.52
N PRO A 423 15.92 -29.76 -7.42
CA PRO A 423 16.58 -28.47 -7.30
C PRO A 423 15.55 -27.34 -7.14
N GLY A 424 15.71 -26.50 -6.12
CA GLY A 424 14.75 -25.44 -5.81
C GLY A 424 13.47 -25.90 -5.11
N GLY A 425 13.35 -27.18 -4.76
CA GLY A 425 12.22 -27.68 -3.97
C GLY A 425 12.40 -27.52 -2.46
N ILE A 426 11.31 -27.75 -1.71
CA ILE A 426 11.24 -27.62 -0.26
C ILE A 426 12.28 -28.49 0.43
N ALA A 427 12.37 -29.77 0.07
CA ALA A 427 13.31 -30.71 0.70
C ALA A 427 14.78 -30.29 0.51
N ALA A 428 15.13 -29.75 -0.67
CA ALA A 428 16.47 -29.26 -0.95
C ALA A 428 16.81 -28.01 -0.13
N ALA A 429 15.85 -27.07 -0.01
CA ALA A 429 16.01 -25.86 0.79
C ALA A 429 16.17 -26.16 2.29
N LEU A 430 15.33 -27.07 2.84
CA LEU A 430 15.44 -27.50 4.24
C LEU A 430 16.77 -28.25 4.50
N GLN A 431 17.30 -28.98 3.53
CA GLN A 431 18.61 -29.60 3.66
C GLN A 431 19.77 -28.58 3.63
N GLU A 432 19.67 -27.53 2.81
CA GLU A 432 20.64 -26.43 2.80
C GLU A 432 20.63 -25.68 4.13
N GLN A 433 19.43 -25.38 4.66
CA GLN A 433 19.20 -24.83 5.99
C GLN A 433 19.90 -25.64 7.07
N ALA A 434 19.65 -26.96 7.09
CA ALA A 434 20.18 -27.86 8.11
C ALA A 434 21.71 -27.87 8.10
N ARG A 435 22.33 -27.85 6.91
CA ARG A 435 23.79 -27.75 6.77
C ARG A 435 24.32 -26.41 7.27
N ALA A 436 23.63 -25.30 6.97
CA ALA A 436 24.03 -23.99 7.42
C ALA A 436 23.96 -23.87 8.96
N VAL A 437 22.83 -24.28 9.56
CA VAL A 437 22.65 -24.29 11.03
C VAL A 437 23.63 -25.26 11.71
N GLY A 438 23.93 -26.40 11.09
CA GLY A 438 24.92 -27.35 11.61
C GLY A 438 26.35 -26.81 11.58
N ALA A 439 26.69 -25.97 10.59
CA ALA A 439 27.99 -25.31 10.49
C ALA A 439 28.09 -24.08 11.40
N ASP A 440 26.98 -23.37 11.61
CA ASP A 440 26.89 -22.19 12.47
C ASP A 440 25.59 -22.21 13.31
N PRO A 441 25.65 -22.67 14.58
CA PRO A 441 24.45 -22.79 15.43
C PRO A 441 23.87 -21.44 15.85
N PHE A 442 24.58 -20.34 15.62
CA PHE A 442 24.17 -19.00 16.04
C PHE A 442 23.36 -18.24 15.00
N LEU A 443 23.32 -18.74 13.74
CA LEU A 443 22.45 -18.22 12.69
C LEU A 443 21.05 -18.00 13.21
N ARG A 444 20.32 -17.03 12.67
CA ARG A 444 18.91 -16.74 13.04
C ARG A 444 17.96 -17.00 11.89
N ALA A 445 18.43 -16.73 10.69
CA ALA A 445 17.71 -16.89 9.45
C ALA A 445 18.67 -17.36 8.36
N TRP A 446 18.14 -17.99 7.33
CA TRP A 446 18.89 -18.40 6.15
C TRP A 446 18.09 -18.10 4.89
N PRO A 447 18.70 -17.53 3.84
CA PRO A 447 18.00 -17.24 2.60
C PRO A 447 17.58 -18.53 1.90
N VAL A 448 16.39 -18.53 1.34
CA VAL A 448 15.81 -19.66 0.62
C VAL A 448 15.11 -19.18 -0.64
N VAL A 449 15.07 -20.07 -1.61
CA VAL A 449 14.40 -19.86 -2.89
C VAL A 449 13.71 -21.16 -3.26
N LEU A 450 12.40 -21.07 -3.38
CA LEU A 450 11.50 -22.18 -3.65
C LEU A 450 10.87 -21.96 -5.02
N ALA A 451 11.16 -22.84 -5.97
CA ALA A 451 10.60 -22.79 -7.32
C ALA A 451 9.24 -23.49 -7.35
N GLU A 452 8.32 -23.07 -8.22
CA GLU A 452 7.05 -23.78 -8.47
C GLU A 452 6.27 -24.15 -7.19
N VAL A 453 6.11 -23.18 -6.30
CA VAL A 453 5.31 -23.32 -5.07
C VAL A 453 4.06 -22.45 -5.11
N VAL A 454 3.00 -22.90 -4.47
CA VAL A 454 1.71 -22.23 -4.38
C VAL A 454 1.50 -21.75 -2.93
N PRO A 455 1.23 -20.46 -2.69
CA PRO A 455 0.75 -19.99 -1.39
C PRO A 455 -0.63 -20.55 -1.08
N VAL A 456 -0.77 -21.10 0.12
CA VAL A 456 -2.00 -21.73 0.61
C VAL A 456 -2.34 -21.16 1.97
N ARG A 457 -3.64 -20.95 2.20
CA ARG A 457 -4.19 -20.61 3.50
C ARG A 457 -5.28 -21.63 3.86
N ASP A 458 -5.10 -22.33 4.97
CA ASP A 458 -6.11 -23.21 5.56
C ASP A 458 -6.51 -22.72 6.96
N GLU A 459 -7.21 -23.56 7.74
CA GLU A 459 -7.57 -23.25 9.12
C GLU A 459 -6.37 -23.22 10.09
N SER A 460 -5.29 -23.94 9.74
CA SER A 460 -4.08 -24.07 10.56
C SER A 460 -3.07 -22.94 10.32
N GLY A 461 -3.17 -22.21 9.22
CA GLY A 461 -2.33 -21.04 8.93
C GLY A 461 -1.96 -20.91 7.45
N TRP A 462 -0.75 -20.39 7.23
CA TRP A 462 -0.23 -20.07 5.91
C TRP A 462 0.93 -20.98 5.53
N TYR A 463 0.96 -21.41 4.28
CA TYR A 463 1.95 -22.35 3.77
C TYR A 463 2.39 -21.99 2.35
N LEU A 464 3.58 -22.43 1.97
CA LEU A 464 3.95 -22.65 0.57
C LEU A 464 3.95 -24.15 0.31
N ALA A 465 3.26 -24.56 -0.74
CA ALA A 465 3.08 -25.94 -1.11
C ALA A 465 3.63 -26.23 -2.52
N GLU A 466 4.24 -27.38 -2.70
CA GLU A 466 4.59 -27.95 -4.01
C GLU A 466 3.36 -28.63 -4.64
N ALA A 467 3.47 -28.99 -5.92
CA ALA A 467 2.38 -29.64 -6.65
C ALA A 467 1.94 -31.00 -6.05
N ASP A 468 2.82 -31.67 -5.28
CA ASP A 468 2.54 -32.92 -4.57
C ASP A 468 2.00 -32.70 -3.14
N SER A 469 1.55 -31.47 -2.83
CA SER A 469 1.09 -31.03 -1.52
C SER A 469 2.16 -30.97 -0.44
N THR A 470 3.45 -31.25 -0.72
CA THR A 470 4.54 -31.02 0.24
C THR A 470 4.61 -29.55 0.60
N ALA A 471 4.60 -29.21 1.89
CA ALA A 471 4.40 -27.83 2.33
C ALA A 471 5.31 -27.38 3.47
N VAL A 472 5.59 -26.08 3.51
CA VAL A 472 6.28 -25.41 4.62
C VAL A 472 5.49 -24.21 5.13
N PRO A 473 5.46 -23.97 6.45
CA PRO A 473 4.74 -22.84 7.03
C PRO A 473 5.38 -21.50 6.63
N ILE A 474 4.51 -20.51 6.39
CA ILE A 474 4.88 -19.10 6.25
C ILE A 474 4.75 -18.43 7.63
N ALA A 475 5.78 -17.70 8.03
CA ALA A 475 5.77 -16.85 9.20
C ALA A 475 4.92 -15.59 8.93
N VAL A 476 3.89 -15.37 9.75
CA VAL A 476 2.94 -14.25 9.62
C VAL A 476 3.14 -13.14 10.67
N ALA A 477 4.31 -13.11 11.32
CA ALA A 477 4.59 -12.16 12.41
C ALA A 477 4.46 -10.69 12.00
N ASP A 478 4.76 -10.39 10.73
CA ASP A 478 4.66 -9.04 10.17
C ASP A 478 3.31 -8.79 9.46
N GLY A 479 2.45 -9.81 9.36
CA GLY A 479 1.16 -9.77 8.65
C GLY A 479 0.92 -10.98 7.75
N GLU A 480 -0.33 -11.17 7.34
CA GLU A 480 -0.72 -12.25 6.42
C GLU A 480 -0.30 -11.93 4.97
N PRO A 481 0.31 -12.87 4.22
CA PRO A 481 0.89 -12.63 2.89
C PRO A 481 -0.15 -12.63 1.77
N TRP A 482 -1.27 -11.91 1.92
CA TRP A 482 -2.35 -11.85 0.92
C TRP A 482 -1.89 -11.35 -0.44
N ARG A 483 -0.85 -10.51 -0.50
CA ARG A 483 -0.23 -10.07 -1.76
C ARG A 483 0.39 -11.24 -2.51
N LEU A 484 1.04 -12.17 -1.82
CA LEU A 484 1.62 -13.37 -2.41
C LEU A 484 0.53 -14.29 -2.97
N LEU A 485 -0.56 -14.48 -2.22
CA LEU A 485 -1.71 -15.26 -2.70
C LEU A 485 -2.37 -14.62 -3.93
N GLY A 486 -2.53 -13.29 -3.92
CA GLY A 486 -3.05 -12.53 -5.06
C GLY A 486 -2.16 -12.60 -6.30
N LEU A 487 -0.84 -12.54 -6.11
CA LEU A 487 0.16 -12.69 -7.17
C LEU A 487 0.14 -14.08 -7.81
N SER A 488 0.09 -15.13 -7.00
CA SER A 488 0.02 -16.51 -7.48
C SER A 488 -1.32 -16.84 -8.12
N GLY A 489 -2.41 -16.40 -7.49
CA GLY A 489 -3.76 -16.74 -7.91
C GLY A 489 -4.03 -18.25 -8.00
N GLY A 490 -3.32 -19.04 -7.19
CA GLY A 490 -3.36 -20.50 -7.19
C GLY A 490 -2.34 -21.16 -8.13
N HIS A 491 -1.64 -20.40 -8.98
CA HIS A 491 -0.61 -20.94 -9.87
C HIS A 491 0.76 -21.03 -9.18
N PRO A 492 1.62 -21.99 -9.58
CA PRO A 492 2.98 -22.08 -9.05
C PRO A 492 3.80 -20.81 -9.34
N VAL A 493 4.49 -20.32 -8.32
CA VAL A 493 5.41 -19.16 -8.41
C VAL A 493 6.77 -19.51 -7.82
N THR A 494 7.80 -18.73 -8.13
CA THR A 494 9.09 -18.84 -7.43
C THR A 494 9.12 -17.83 -6.30
N VAL A 495 9.32 -18.28 -5.06
CA VAL A 495 9.38 -17.43 -3.87
C VAL A 495 10.79 -17.36 -3.31
N VAL A 496 11.26 -16.15 -3.08
CA VAL A 496 12.50 -15.83 -2.38
C VAL A 496 12.12 -15.36 -0.97
N GLY A 497 12.79 -15.91 0.04
CA GLY A 497 12.51 -15.56 1.42
C GLY A 497 13.66 -15.90 2.36
N GLU A 498 13.38 -15.78 3.65
CA GLU A 498 14.27 -16.21 4.70
C GLU A 498 13.57 -17.23 5.59
N TRP A 499 14.22 -18.38 5.78
CA TRP A 499 13.74 -19.35 6.74
C TRP A 499 14.17 -18.97 8.15
N THR A 500 13.21 -18.86 9.06
CA THR A 500 13.41 -18.53 10.47
C THR A 500 12.92 -19.65 11.37
N ALA A 501 13.05 -19.48 12.69
CA ALA A 501 12.46 -20.43 13.65
C ALA A 501 10.92 -20.48 13.57
N ASP A 502 10.27 -19.45 13.02
CA ASP A 502 8.81 -19.33 12.98
C ASP A 502 8.23 -19.74 11.61
N GLY A 503 9.09 -20.19 10.69
CA GLY A 503 8.75 -20.53 9.31
C GLY A 503 9.42 -19.62 8.29
N LEU A 504 8.96 -19.74 7.04
CA LEU A 504 9.45 -18.94 5.93
C LEU A 504 8.90 -17.51 6.01
N VAL A 505 9.77 -16.51 5.98
CA VAL A 505 9.42 -15.10 5.78
C VAL A 505 9.59 -14.77 4.28
N PRO A 506 8.50 -14.61 3.50
CA PRO A 506 8.61 -14.27 2.09
C PRO A 506 9.16 -12.85 1.93
N VAL A 507 10.07 -12.67 0.97
CA VAL A 507 10.69 -11.37 0.65
C VAL A 507 10.21 -10.92 -0.74
N ALA A 508 10.33 -11.79 -1.74
CA ALA A 508 9.93 -11.48 -3.11
C ALA A 508 9.39 -12.72 -3.82
N ALA A 509 8.61 -12.51 -4.88
CA ALA A 509 8.19 -13.54 -5.82
C ALA A 509 8.70 -13.21 -7.21
N LEU A 510 9.08 -14.23 -7.98
CA LEU A 510 9.36 -14.12 -9.41
C LEU A 510 8.19 -14.73 -10.19
N LEU A 511 7.56 -13.91 -11.03
CA LEU A 511 6.43 -14.28 -11.89
C LEU A 511 6.62 -13.61 -13.26
N ASP A 512 6.49 -14.35 -14.35
CA ASP A 512 6.63 -13.87 -15.73
C ASP A 512 7.94 -13.11 -16.02
N GLY A 513 9.00 -13.43 -15.27
CA GLY A 513 10.30 -12.76 -15.37
C GLY A 513 10.43 -11.48 -14.54
N ASP A 514 9.38 -11.04 -13.84
CA ASP A 514 9.39 -9.88 -12.96
C ASP A 514 9.60 -10.29 -11.50
N VAL A 515 10.51 -9.60 -10.80
CA VAL A 515 10.68 -9.74 -9.35
C VAL A 515 9.76 -8.75 -8.64
N VAL A 516 8.74 -9.28 -7.98
CA VAL A 516 7.77 -8.50 -7.21
C VAL A 516 8.06 -8.63 -5.72
N ASP A 517 8.25 -7.49 -5.05
CA ASP A 517 8.33 -7.45 -3.60
C ASP A 517 6.99 -7.89 -2.98
N ILE A 518 7.04 -8.82 -2.03
CA ILE A 518 5.83 -9.33 -1.36
C ILE A 518 5.37 -8.37 -0.27
N GLY A 519 6.25 -7.46 0.19
CA GLY A 519 5.91 -6.32 1.03
C GLY A 519 5.00 -6.67 2.22
N VAL A 520 5.59 -7.21 3.28
CA VAL A 520 4.92 -7.23 4.58
C VAL A 520 5.29 -5.92 5.28
N ALA A 521 4.28 -5.16 5.72
CA ALA A 521 4.34 -3.74 6.09
C ALA A 521 5.67 -3.21 6.67
N GLU A 522 6.04 -2.00 6.26
CA GLU A 522 7.09 -1.22 6.95
C GLU A 522 6.77 -1.15 8.45
N GLY A 523 7.70 -1.63 9.27
CA GLY A 523 7.67 -1.38 10.71
C GLY A 523 7.35 -2.58 11.59
N THR A 524 8.24 -3.55 11.62
CA THR A 524 8.61 -4.27 12.86
C THR A 524 10.05 -4.75 12.69
N THR A 525 10.90 -4.46 13.67
CA THR A 525 12.15 -5.22 13.78
C THR A 525 11.82 -6.69 13.90
N TYR A 526 12.68 -7.56 13.36
CA TYR A 526 12.63 -8.99 13.62
C TYR A 526 12.35 -9.16 15.12
N GLY A 527 11.09 -9.46 15.48
CA GLY A 527 10.79 -9.98 16.79
C GLY A 527 11.68 -11.19 16.95
N VAL A 528 12.27 -11.38 18.12
CA VAL A 528 13.10 -12.56 18.44
C VAL A 528 12.46 -13.78 17.76
N PRO A 529 13.09 -14.37 16.71
CA PRO A 529 12.51 -15.54 16.06
C PRO A 529 12.43 -16.63 17.11
N GLY A 530 11.22 -17.02 17.45
CA GLY A 530 10.95 -17.60 18.75
C GLY A 530 9.45 -17.68 18.97
N GLY A 531 8.81 -18.57 18.25
CA GLY A 531 7.38 -18.78 18.33
C GLY A 531 6.89 -19.71 17.25
N GLY A 532 7.10 -21.01 17.45
CA GLY A 532 6.23 -22.03 16.87
C GLY A 532 6.83 -22.93 15.80
N THR A 533 8.02 -23.51 15.99
CA THR A 533 8.18 -24.85 15.42
C THR A 533 7.28 -25.81 16.20
N ARG A 534 6.34 -26.44 15.48
CA ARG A 534 5.52 -27.60 15.91
C ARG A 534 6.33 -28.80 16.45
N SER A 535 7.65 -28.69 16.65
CA SER A 535 8.56 -29.78 16.99
C SER A 535 9.22 -29.71 18.37
N ASP A 536 8.83 -28.80 19.26
CA ASP A 536 9.35 -28.82 20.64
C ASP A 536 8.58 -29.77 21.59
N ALA A 537 7.80 -30.70 21.03
CA ALA A 537 7.00 -31.67 21.75
C ALA A 537 7.80 -32.54 22.74
N GLY A 538 9.14 -32.51 22.65
CA GLY A 538 10.08 -33.23 23.52
C GLY A 538 10.72 -32.43 24.65
N SER A 539 10.54 -31.10 24.71
CA SER A 539 11.27 -30.24 25.68
C SER A 539 10.53 -29.97 26.99
N THR A 540 9.34 -30.54 27.17
CA THR A 540 8.50 -30.24 28.35
C THR A 540 9.21 -30.55 29.67
N GLY A 541 9.99 -31.63 29.73
CA GLY A 541 10.79 -31.99 30.90
C GLY A 541 11.83 -30.93 31.28
N VAL A 542 12.59 -30.44 30.30
CA VAL A 542 13.63 -29.41 30.51
C VAL A 542 13.03 -28.03 30.80
N VAL A 543 11.93 -27.64 30.15
CA VAL A 543 11.22 -26.38 30.45
C VAL A 543 10.64 -26.42 31.86
N SER A 544 10.06 -27.55 32.27
CA SER A 544 9.51 -27.71 33.61
C SER A 544 10.58 -27.66 34.70
N ALA A 545 11.74 -28.28 34.46
CA ALA A 545 12.91 -28.16 35.35
C ALA A 545 13.41 -26.71 35.45
N ALA A 546 13.47 -25.97 34.34
CA ALA A 546 13.88 -24.57 34.33
C ALA A 546 12.89 -23.64 35.05
N LEU A 547 11.57 -23.89 34.94
CA LEU A 547 10.54 -23.10 35.63
C LEU A 547 10.62 -23.26 37.16
N VAL A 548 10.81 -24.50 37.62
CA VAL A 548 10.91 -24.83 39.06
C VAL A 548 12.30 -24.49 39.62
N GLY A 549 13.34 -24.55 38.79
CA GLY A 549 14.73 -24.35 39.16
C GLY A 549 15.47 -25.67 39.37
N THR A 550 16.68 -25.78 38.81
CA THR A 550 17.47 -27.03 38.87
C THR A 550 17.93 -27.39 40.28
N ALA A 551 17.90 -26.45 41.23
CA ALA A 551 18.13 -26.73 42.65
C ALA A 551 16.99 -27.54 43.30
N ARG A 552 15.78 -27.51 42.72
CA ARG A 552 14.56 -28.14 43.26
C ARG A 552 14.06 -29.31 42.41
N ARG A 553 14.41 -29.35 41.12
CA ARG A 553 14.00 -30.41 40.18
C ARG A 553 15.14 -30.80 39.26
N ALA A 554 15.42 -32.10 39.18
CA ALA A 554 16.41 -32.65 38.25
C ALA A 554 15.99 -32.43 36.79
N VAL A 555 16.99 -32.27 35.91
CA VAL A 555 16.77 -32.09 34.46
C VAL A 555 16.20 -33.38 33.88
N ASP A 556 14.93 -33.32 33.45
CA ASP A 556 14.28 -34.43 32.77
C ASP A 556 14.52 -34.33 31.26
N ARG A 557 15.27 -35.30 30.74
CA ARG A 557 15.62 -35.41 29.32
C ARG A 557 14.70 -36.36 28.56
N ALA A 558 13.68 -36.92 29.22
CA ALA A 558 12.68 -37.75 28.57
C ALA A 558 11.93 -36.91 27.51
N GLY A 559 11.79 -37.45 26.31
CA GLY A 559 11.12 -36.79 25.18
C GLY A 559 12.04 -36.04 24.23
N LEU A 560 13.31 -35.78 24.58
CA LEU A 560 14.27 -35.17 23.63
C LEU A 560 14.47 -36.06 22.40
N ALA A 561 14.72 -35.44 21.24
CA ALA A 561 15.03 -36.17 20.01
C ALA A 561 16.25 -37.08 20.22
N ALA A 562 16.24 -38.30 19.66
CA ALA A 562 17.28 -39.31 19.93
C ALA A 562 18.74 -38.79 19.73
N PRO A 563 19.06 -38.01 18.68
CA PRO A 563 20.40 -37.42 18.53
C PRO A 563 20.73 -36.40 19.63
N VAL A 564 19.75 -35.62 20.06
CA VAL A 564 19.88 -34.63 21.14
C VAL A 564 20.08 -35.33 22.48
N ALA A 565 19.28 -36.36 22.79
CA ALA A 565 19.41 -37.15 24.01
C ALA A 565 20.80 -37.82 24.12
N ALA A 566 21.31 -38.39 23.01
CA ALA A 566 22.64 -38.98 22.96
C ALA A 566 23.78 -37.95 23.10
N ALA A 567 23.59 -36.72 22.61
CA ALA A 567 24.53 -35.63 22.83
C ALA A 567 24.49 -35.10 24.27
N ALA A 568 23.28 -34.87 24.81
CA ALA A 568 23.05 -34.41 26.17
C ALA A 568 23.59 -35.42 27.21
N ALA A 569 23.51 -36.72 26.94
CA ALA A 569 24.07 -37.77 27.80
C ALA A 569 25.59 -37.65 28.05
N ARG A 570 26.31 -36.94 27.18
CA ARG A 570 27.76 -36.70 27.31
C ARG A 570 28.09 -35.42 28.08
N LEU A 571 27.10 -34.60 28.40
CA LEU A 571 27.28 -33.40 29.21
C LEU A 571 27.47 -33.80 30.68
N ALA A 572 28.44 -33.18 31.33
CA ALA A 572 28.77 -33.39 32.72
C ALA A 572 29.15 -32.05 33.35
N GLY A 573 28.55 -31.70 34.49
CA GLY A 573 28.80 -30.42 35.15
C GLY A 573 27.69 -29.97 36.08
N ASP A 574 27.63 -28.66 36.30
CA ASP A 574 26.57 -28.00 37.07
C ASP A 574 25.19 -28.22 36.44
N PRO A 575 24.15 -28.62 37.20
CA PRO A 575 22.83 -28.89 36.65
C PRO A 575 22.18 -27.73 35.87
N ALA A 576 22.47 -26.47 36.24
CA ALA A 576 21.93 -25.33 35.51
C ALA A 576 22.61 -25.13 34.15
N ALA A 577 23.94 -25.27 34.09
CA ALA A 577 24.68 -25.26 32.83
C ALA A 577 24.27 -26.43 31.93
N ASP A 578 24.15 -27.63 32.49
CA ASP A 578 23.71 -28.83 31.76
C ASP A 578 22.32 -28.67 31.13
N LEU A 579 21.39 -28.04 31.86
CA LEU A 579 20.07 -27.70 31.33
C LEU A 579 20.19 -26.74 30.14
N LEU A 580 20.96 -25.66 30.27
CA LEU A 580 21.16 -24.66 29.20
C LEU A 580 21.82 -25.28 27.97
N GLU A 581 22.85 -26.12 28.13
CA GLU A 581 23.51 -26.85 27.04
C GLU A 581 22.56 -27.85 26.37
N THR A 582 21.75 -28.58 27.14
CA THR A 582 20.73 -29.48 26.61
C THR A 582 19.70 -28.73 25.78
N VAL A 583 19.23 -27.57 26.25
CA VAL A 583 18.29 -26.73 25.49
C VAL A 583 18.96 -26.15 24.24
N ALA A 584 20.24 -25.78 24.29
CA ALA A 584 20.96 -25.28 23.12
C ALA A 584 21.09 -26.35 22.02
N LEU A 585 21.34 -27.61 22.40
CA LEU A 585 21.33 -28.75 21.47
C LEU A 585 19.93 -28.98 20.88
N GLN A 586 18.90 -28.95 21.71
CA GLN A 586 17.51 -29.10 21.27
C GLN A 586 17.06 -27.97 20.33
N ASP A 587 17.42 -26.71 20.62
CA ASP A 587 17.11 -25.56 19.77
C ASP A 587 17.80 -25.69 18.41
N CYS A 588 19.09 -26.03 18.38
CA CYS A 588 19.83 -26.26 17.15
C CYS A 588 19.19 -27.39 16.31
N PHE A 589 18.84 -28.51 16.95
CA PHE A 589 18.15 -29.62 16.29
C PHE A 589 16.77 -29.22 15.77
N ALA A 590 15.96 -28.51 16.57
CA ALA A 590 14.61 -28.11 16.17
C ALA A 590 14.62 -27.13 14.99
N ARG A 591 15.66 -26.30 14.87
CA ARG A 591 15.82 -25.31 13.80
C ARG A 591 16.41 -25.88 12.51
N GLY A 592 17.27 -26.90 12.61
CA GLY A 592 17.86 -27.59 11.45
C GLY A 592 17.08 -28.83 10.99
N GLY A 593 16.35 -29.49 11.90
CA GLY A 593 15.62 -30.74 11.67
C GLY A 593 14.16 -30.54 11.27
N VAL A 594 13.82 -29.41 10.66
CA VAL A 594 12.45 -29.15 10.21
C VAL A 594 12.12 -30.05 9.02
N GLY A 595 11.01 -30.79 9.12
CA GLY A 595 10.44 -31.56 8.02
C GLY A 595 9.33 -30.79 7.31
N ALA A 596 9.07 -31.15 6.05
CA ALA A 596 7.92 -30.64 5.32
C ALA A 596 6.63 -31.27 5.84
N GLY A 597 5.56 -30.47 5.92
CA GLY A 597 4.19 -30.93 6.15
C GLY A 597 3.48 -31.23 4.84
N SER A 598 2.15 -31.32 4.90
CA SER A 598 1.29 -31.42 3.72
C SER A 598 0.07 -30.51 3.84
N VAL A 599 -0.35 -29.89 2.74
CA VAL A 599 -1.55 -29.05 2.67
C VAL A 599 -2.24 -29.21 1.31
N GLU A 600 -3.57 -29.12 1.29
CA GLU A 600 -4.36 -29.17 0.06
C GLU A 600 -4.23 -27.86 -0.73
N LEU A 601 -4.06 -27.95 -2.05
CA LEU A 601 -3.90 -26.79 -2.92
C LEU A 601 -5.25 -26.11 -3.20
N PRO A 602 -5.32 -24.76 -3.21
CA PRO A 602 -6.54 -24.05 -3.56
C PRO A 602 -6.85 -24.20 -5.05
N GLY A 603 -8.13 -24.04 -5.42
CA GLY A 603 -8.52 -23.91 -6.82
C GLY A 603 -7.89 -22.67 -7.46
N VAL A 604 -7.53 -22.73 -8.74
CA VAL A 604 -6.88 -21.62 -9.47
C VAL A 604 -7.86 -20.53 -9.87
N ALA A 605 -7.40 -19.28 -9.93
CA ALA A 605 -8.23 -18.20 -10.48
C ALA A 605 -8.42 -18.39 -11.99
N ALA A 606 -9.60 -18.03 -12.49
CA ALA A 606 -9.86 -18.04 -13.93
C ALA A 606 -9.00 -16.99 -14.66
N ASP A 607 -8.64 -17.29 -15.90
CA ASP A 607 -7.95 -16.36 -16.79
C ASP A 607 -8.84 -15.15 -17.10
N ASP A 608 -8.20 -13.99 -17.27
CA ASP A 608 -8.87 -12.74 -17.63
C ASP A 608 -8.35 -12.28 -19.00
N GLU A 609 -9.20 -12.42 -20.04
CA GLU A 609 -8.83 -12.14 -21.43
C GLU A 609 -8.64 -10.64 -21.74
N ARG A 610 -9.07 -9.75 -20.84
CA ARG A 610 -8.98 -8.29 -21.04
C ARG A 610 -7.54 -7.81 -21.03
N SER A 611 -7.20 -6.79 -21.82
CA SER A 611 -5.83 -6.25 -21.87
C SER A 611 -5.34 -5.78 -20.50
N ARG A 612 -4.08 -6.08 -20.16
CA ARG A 612 -3.42 -5.57 -18.94
C ARG A 612 -3.11 -4.08 -19.11
N LEU A 613 -3.22 -3.30 -18.03
CA LEU A 613 -2.78 -1.90 -18.00
C LEU A 613 -1.31 -1.78 -18.47
N PRO A 614 -0.97 -0.75 -19.28
CA PRO A 614 0.41 -0.39 -19.57
C PRO A 614 1.22 -0.19 -18.28
N VAL A 615 2.52 -0.49 -18.31
CA VAL A 615 3.38 -0.44 -17.11
C VAL A 615 3.37 0.94 -16.46
N ALA A 616 3.45 2.01 -17.25
CA ALA A 616 3.38 3.39 -16.75
C ALA A 616 2.03 3.70 -16.09
N ALA A 617 0.92 3.34 -16.74
CA ALA A 617 -0.43 3.50 -16.18
C ALA A 617 -0.64 2.71 -14.89
N ALA A 618 -0.09 1.50 -14.78
CA ALA A 618 -0.16 0.70 -13.56
C ALA A 618 0.64 1.33 -12.41
N ALA A 619 1.84 1.85 -12.68
CA ALA A 619 2.63 2.59 -11.70
C ALA A 619 1.90 3.86 -11.24
N ARG A 620 1.32 4.59 -12.19
CA ARG A 620 0.48 5.76 -11.93
C ARG A 620 -0.71 5.44 -11.04
N LEU A 621 -1.45 4.37 -11.33
CA LEU A 621 -2.56 3.93 -10.49
C LEU A 621 -2.10 3.64 -9.05
N ALA A 622 -0.95 2.98 -8.88
CA ALA A 622 -0.40 2.72 -7.56
C ALA A 622 -0.10 4.02 -6.78
N GLU A 623 0.49 5.03 -7.44
CA GLU A 623 0.73 6.36 -6.86
C GLU A 623 -0.58 7.08 -6.51
N LEU A 624 -1.54 7.13 -7.44
CA LEU A 624 -2.84 7.77 -7.22
C LEU A 624 -3.59 7.16 -6.03
N LEU A 625 -3.51 5.84 -5.86
CA LEU A 625 -4.11 5.12 -4.73
C LEU A 625 -3.35 5.37 -3.42
N ALA A 626 -2.02 5.43 -3.45
CA ALA A 626 -1.20 5.70 -2.27
C ALA A 626 -1.49 7.09 -1.71
N ASP A 627 -1.53 8.11 -2.57
CA ASP A 627 -1.64 9.52 -2.19
C ASP A 627 -3.09 10.01 -2.02
N SER A 628 -4.08 9.13 -2.27
CA SER A 628 -5.50 9.51 -2.31
C SER A 628 -5.73 10.71 -3.24
N SER A 629 -5.15 10.62 -4.44
CA SER A 629 -5.10 11.72 -5.40
C SER A 629 -6.50 12.19 -5.80
N PRO A 630 -6.74 13.52 -5.92
CA PRO A 630 -8.00 14.05 -6.43
C PRO A 630 -8.25 13.70 -7.90
N PHE A 631 -7.24 13.22 -8.63
CA PHE A 631 -7.35 12.87 -10.06
C PHE A 631 -7.73 11.41 -10.30
N LEU A 632 -7.96 10.62 -9.23
CA LEU A 632 -8.31 9.20 -9.35
C LEU A 632 -9.60 8.97 -10.13
N ASP A 633 -10.61 9.83 -9.96
CA ASP A 633 -11.90 9.71 -10.67
C ASP A 633 -11.74 9.88 -12.19
N GLU A 634 -11.01 10.90 -12.61
CA GLU A 634 -10.72 11.15 -14.02
C GLU A 634 -9.93 10.00 -14.63
N TRP A 635 -8.91 9.51 -13.91
CA TRP A 635 -8.10 8.39 -14.35
C TRP A 635 -8.91 7.10 -14.49
N LEU A 636 -9.77 6.79 -13.50
CA LEU A 636 -10.64 5.60 -13.53
C LEU A 636 -11.67 5.68 -14.64
N ALA A 637 -12.22 6.87 -14.91
CA ALA A 637 -13.15 7.07 -16.02
C ALA A 637 -12.47 6.79 -17.36
N ALA A 638 -11.27 7.34 -17.59
CA ALA A 638 -10.50 7.11 -18.82
C ALA A 638 -10.07 5.64 -18.98
N ALA A 639 -9.61 4.99 -17.90
CA ALA A 639 -9.26 3.56 -17.93
C ALA A 639 -10.48 2.66 -18.20
N GLY A 640 -11.67 3.08 -17.74
CA GLY A 640 -12.92 2.35 -17.91
C GLY A 640 -13.39 2.23 -19.36
N GLU A 641 -13.02 3.15 -20.25
CA GLU A 641 -13.40 3.12 -21.68
C GLU A 641 -12.79 1.94 -22.44
N ARG A 642 -11.62 1.45 -22.00
CA ARG A 642 -10.88 0.34 -22.65
C ARG A 642 -10.99 -0.98 -21.89
N ASP A 643 -11.73 -1.02 -20.79
CA ASP A 643 -11.95 -2.19 -19.91
C ASP A 643 -10.67 -2.98 -19.57
N PHE A 644 -9.64 -2.28 -19.10
CA PHE A 644 -8.38 -2.92 -18.70
C PHE A 644 -8.53 -3.83 -17.47
N ARG A 645 -7.62 -4.79 -17.35
CA ARG A 645 -7.29 -5.45 -16.08
C ARG A 645 -5.98 -4.90 -15.49
N ALA A 646 -5.90 -4.83 -14.16
CA ALA A 646 -4.66 -4.44 -13.49
C ALA A 646 -3.65 -5.60 -13.47
N PRO A 647 -2.34 -5.31 -13.31
CA PRO A 647 -1.37 -6.31 -12.88
C PRO A 647 -1.82 -7.08 -11.64
N ASP A 648 -1.58 -8.39 -11.61
CA ASP A 648 -1.91 -9.27 -10.48
C ASP A 648 -1.32 -8.77 -9.15
N ALA A 649 -0.15 -8.13 -9.21
CA ALA A 649 0.52 -7.49 -8.07
C ALA A 649 -0.29 -6.39 -7.38
N LEU A 650 -1.26 -5.78 -8.07
CA LEU A 650 -2.12 -4.73 -7.54
C LEU A 650 -3.47 -5.27 -7.03
N ALA A 651 -3.80 -6.55 -7.24
CA ALA A 651 -5.12 -7.09 -6.90
C ALA A 651 -5.49 -6.87 -5.41
N SER A 652 -4.58 -7.17 -4.48
CA SER A 652 -4.81 -6.95 -3.05
C SER A 652 -4.98 -5.47 -2.69
N VAL A 653 -4.17 -4.59 -3.31
CA VAL A 653 -4.24 -3.13 -3.10
C VAL A 653 -5.59 -2.59 -3.59
N LEU A 654 -6.04 -3.05 -4.76
CA LEU A 654 -7.33 -2.65 -5.33
C LEU A 654 -8.51 -3.09 -4.46
N LEU A 655 -8.48 -4.32 -3.93
CA LEU A 655 -9.53 -4.81 -3.02
C LEU A 655 -9.57 -4.01 -1.72
N GLU A 656 -8.42 -3.72 -1.11
CA GLU A 656 -8.36 -2.92 0.12
C GLU A 656 -8.89 -1.49 -0.12
N ARG A 657 -8.53 -0.89 -1.26
CA ARG A 657 -9.04 0.44 -1.65
C ARG A 657 -10.53 0.40 -1.98
N ALA A 658 -11.03 -0.63 -2.65
CA ALA A 658 -12.45 -0.81 -2.96
C ALA A 658 -13.32 -1.02 -1.70
N LYS A 659 -12.73 -1.61 -0.64
CA LYS A 659 -13.36 -1.71 0.68
C LYS A 659 -13.52 -0.33 1.32
N GLY A 660 -12.46 0.47 1.35
CA GLY A 660 -12.42 1.78 2.00
C GLY A 660 -13.12 2.91 1.23
N LEU A 661 -13.13 2.87 -0.11
CA LEU A 661 -13.62 3.95 -0.97
C LEU A 661 -14.91 3.56 -1.68
N ALA A 662 -16.05 3.80 -1.03
CA ALA A 662 -17.37 3.41 -1.54
C ALA A 662 -17.68 3.98 -2.94
N ALA A 663 -17.25 5.22 -3.22
CA ALA A 663 -17.48 5.90 -4.50
C ALA A 663 -16.74 5.22 -5.68
N HIS A 664 -15.53 4.72 -5.46
CA HIS A 664 -14.69 4.11 -6.50
C HIS A 664 -14.73 2.57 -6.50
N ARG A 665 -15.57 1.96 -5.65
CA ARG A 665 -15.60 0.50 -5.46
C ARG A 665 -15.77 -0.26 -6.77
N GLU A 666 -16.73 0.15 -7.61
CA GLU A 666 -17.05 -0.57 -8.84
C GLU A 666 -15.91 -0.51 -9.88
N PRO A 667 -15.34 0.67 -10.22
CA PRO A 667 -14.17 0.74 -11.09
C PRO A 667 -12.97 -0.07 -10.59
N LEU A 668 -12.68 -0.02 -9.28
CA LEU A 668 -11.56 -0.76 -8.68
C LEU A 668 -11.75 -2.27 -8.74
N LEU A 669 -12.98 -2.77 -8.50
CA LEU A 669 -13.30 -4.19 -8.64
C LEU A 669 -13.23 -4.66 -10.09
N ARG A 670 -13.64 -3.82 -11.05
CA ARG A 670 -13.49 -4.10 -12.48
C ARG A 670 -12.02 -4.25 -12.88
N LEU A 671 -11.16 -3.34 -12.42
CA LEU A 671 -9.70 -3.43 -12.65
C LEU A 671 -9.09 -4.66 -11.98
N ALA A 672 -9.53 -5.02 -10.77
CA ALA A 672 -9.04 -6.20 -10.06
C ALA A 672 -9.39 -7.52 -10.79
N GLY A 673 -10.48 -7.53 -11.57
CA GLY A 673 -10.81 -8.58 -12.53
C GLY A 673 -11.03 -9.96 -11.93
N ALA A 674 -10.79 -11.01 -12.73
CA ALA A 674 -10.99 -12.39 -12.30
C ALA A 674 -10.11 -12.76 -11.10
N ARG A 675 -8.83 -12.33 -11.13
CA ARG A 675 -7.88 -12.54 -10.02
C ARG A 675 -8.35 -11.88 -8.72
N GLY A 676 -8.82 -10.64 -8.79
CA GLY A 676 -9.38 -9.91 -7.65
C GLY A 676 -10.62 -10.57 -7.07
N ARG A 677 -11.55 -11.04 -7.91
CA ARG A 677 -12.75 -11.77 -7.45
C ARG A 677 -12.39 -13.08 -6.74
N TRP A 678 -11.47 -13.86 -7.32
CA TRP A 678 -10.99 -15.10 -6.72
C TRP A 678 -10.27 -14.86 -5.38
N LEU A 679 -9.44 -13.82 -5.30
CA LEU A 679 -8.76 -13.45 -4.06
C LEU A 679 -9.75 -12.96 -3.00
N ALA A 680 -10.73 -12.14 -3.40
CA ALA A 680 -11.76 -11.63 -2.50
C ALA A 680 -12.63 -12.74 -1.90
N ALA A 681 -12.91 -13.81 -2.65
CA ALA A 681 -13.67 -14.95 -2.17
C ALA A 681 -12.97 -15.69 -1.00
N GLN A 682 -11.64 -15.66 -0.95
CA GLN A 682 -10.83 -16.32 0.08
C GLN A 682 -10.57 -15.43 1.31
N HIS A 683 -10.63 -14.11 1.16
CA HIS A 683 -10.32 -13.17 2.23
C HIS A 683 -11.58 -12.82 3.06
N PRO A 684 -11.61 -13.06 4.38
CA PRO A 684 -12.80 -12.83 5.21
C PRO A 684 -13.38 -11.40 5.12
N GLY A 685 -12.51 -10.39 5.02
CA GLY A 685 -12.89 -8.98 4.93
C GLY A 685 -13.17 -8.44 3.51
N TRP A 686 -12.89 -9.21 2.46
CA TRP A 686 -13.13 -8.81 1.06
C TRP A 686 -14.25 -9.62 0.42
N ARG A 687 -14.65 -10.74 1.03
CA ARG A 687 -15.73 -11.61 0.53
C ARG A 687 -17.04 -10.85 0.30
N THR A 688 -17.30 -9.79 1.06
CA THR A 688 -18.47 -8.91 0.91
C THR A 688 -18.39 -7.98 -0.31
N LEU A 689 -17.21 -7.80 -0.91
CA LEU A 689 -17.03 -7.03 -2.14
C LEU A 689 -17.44 -7.83 -3.38
N VAL A 690 -17.37 -9.16 -3.30
CA VAL A 690 -17.86 -10.04 -4.36
C VAL A 690 -19.38 -10.01 -4.32
N ARG A 691 -19.99 -9.26 -5.24
CA ARG A 691 -21.45 -9.27 -5.43
C ARG A 691 -21.85 -10.57 -6.13
N ALA A 692 -23.01 -11.12 -5.76
CA ALA A 692 -23.65 -12.16 -6.54
C ALA A 692 -23.96 -11.64 -7.94
N ALA A 693 -23.78 -12.48 -8.96
CA ALA A 693 -24.10 -12.13 -10.34
C ALA A 693 -25.59 -11.79 -10.48
N VAL A 694 -25.94 -10.88 -11.40
CA VAL A 694 -27.35 -10.52 -11.68
C VAL A 694 -28.14 -11.74 -12.18
N GLU A 695 -27.46 -12.73 -12.76
CA GLU A 695 -28.08 -13.98 -13.21
C GLU A 695 -28.52 -14.90 -12.06
N ASP A 696 -28.11 -14.62 -10.82
CA ASP A 696 -28.49 -15.43 -9.67
C ASP A 696 -29.87 -14.99 -9.12
N GLU A 697 -30.94 -15.57 -9.68
CA GLU A 697 -32.32 -15.35 -9.23
C GLU A 697 -32.56 -15.73 -7.76
N THR A 698 -31.67 -16.51 -7.14
CA THR A 698 -31.77 -16.84 -5.71
C THR A 698 -31.60 -15.60 -4.82
N VAL A 699 -30.91 -14.56 -5.32
CA VAL A 699 -30.73 -13.28 -4.63
C VAL A 699 -32.07 -12.54 -4.51
N TRP A 700 -32.91 -12.55 -5.56
CA TRP A 700 -34.22 -11.88 -5.50
C TRP A 700 -35.17 -12.57 -4.52
N SER A 701 -35.10 -13.91 -4.45
CA SER A 701 -35.99 -14.74 -3.64
C SER A 701 -35.56 -14.90 -2.19
N HIS A 702 -34.25 -15.02 -1.91
CA HIS A 702 -33.71 -15.34 -0.58
C HIS A 702 -32.71 -14.31 -0.05
N GLY A 703 -32.36 -13.29 -0.85
CA GLY A 703 -31.41 -12.25 -0.45
C GLY A 703 -31.98 -11.29 0.59
N ARG A 704 -31.07 -10.61 1.31
CA ARG A 704 -31.43 -9.53 2.24
C ARG A 704 -31.92 -8.31 1.46
N THR A 705 -32.64 -7.40 2.13
CA THR A 705 -33.24 -6.20 1.48
C THR A 705 -32.25 -5.40 0.62
N ALA A 706 -31.04 -5.15 1.12
CA ALA A 706 -30.01 -4.43 0.37
C ALA A 706 -29.48 -5.19 -0.86
N GLU A 707 -29.41 -6.53 -0.79
CA GLU A 707 -29.01 -7.40 -1.89
C GLU A 707 -30.09 -7.43 -2.97
N ARG A 708 -31.37 -7.57 -2.57
CA ARG A 708 -32.54 -7.52 -3.47
C ARG A 708 -32.66 -6.18 -4.18
N ARG A 709 -32.48 -5.06 -3.47
CA ARG A 709 -32.47 -3.71 -4.08
C ARG A 709 -31.36 -3.57 -5.11
N MET A 710 -30.14 -3.99 -4.79
CA MET A 710 -29.00 -3.91 -5.71
C MET A 710 -29.23 -4.78 -6.96
N TRP A 711 -29.73 -6.00 -6.77
CA TRP A 711 -30.10 -6.90 -7.87
C TRP A 711 -31.14 -6.25 -8.78
N LEU A 712 -32.20 -5.65 -8.22
CA LEU A 712 -33.26 -4.98 -8.99
C LEU A 712 -32.73 -3.75 -9.75
N VAL A 713 -31.82 -2.96 -9.17
CA VAL A 713 -31.16 -1.83 -9.86
C VAL A 713 -30.38 -2.33 -11.08
N GLN A 714 -29.63 -3.41 -10.94
CA GLN A 714 -28.86 -3.98 -12.05
C GLN A 714 -29.78 -4.57 -13.13
N LEU A 715 -30.85 -5.27 -12.72
CA LEU A 715 -31.84 -5.78 -13.67
C LEU A 715 -32.55 -4.64 -14.41
N ARG A 716 -32.96 -3.57 -13.73
CA ARG A 716 -33.66 -2.42 -14.34
C ARG A 716 -32.84 -1.78 -15.46
N ARG A 717 -31.51 -1.67 -15.29
CA ARG A 717 -30.61 -1.11 -16.32
C ARG A 717 -30.47 -2.02 -17.55
N ARG A 718 -30.58 -3.34 -17.37
CA ARG A 718 -30.42 -4.33 -18.44
C ARG A 718 -31.74 -4.60 -19.17
N ASP A 719 -32.81 -4.79 -18.40
CA ASP A 719 -34.15 -5.12 -18.88
C ASP A 719 -35.20 -4.47 -17.94
N PRO A 720 -35.71 -3.29 -18.32
CA PRO A 720 -36.70 -2.58 -17.51
C PRO A 720 -38.01 -3.35 -17.31
N GLY A 721 -38.42 -4.16 -18.30
CA GLY A 721 -39.65 -4.94 -18.26
C GLY A 721 -39.55 -6.12 -17.30
N ALA A 722 -38.44 -6.85 -17.32
CA ALA A 722 -38.19 -7.94 -16.38
C ALA A 722 -38.11 -7.43 -14.93
N ALA A 723 -37.47 -6.27 -14.70
CA ALA A 723 -37.43 -5.65 -13.37
C ALA A 723 -38.82 -5.27 -12.86
N LEU A 724 -39.65 -4.64 -13.72
CA LEU A 724 -41.02 -4.30 -13.38
C LEU A 724 -41.87 -5.55 -13.09
N ALA A 725 -41.72 -6.62 -13.88
CA ALA A 725 -42.41 -7.89 -13.66
C ALA A 725 -42.02 -8.54 -12.34
N ALA A 726 -40.72 -8.57 -12.01
CA ALA A 726 -40.21 -9.11 -10.76
C ALA A 726 -40.76 -8.36 -9.53
N LEU A 727 -40.75 -7.01 -9.58
CA LEU A 727 -41.28 -6.17 -8.50
C LEU A 727 -42.80 -6.28 -8.37
N THR A 728 -43.53 -6.29 -9.49
CA THR A 728 -44.98 -6.44 -9.49
C THR A 728 -45.39 -7.80 -8.93
N GLY A 729 -44.65 -8.87 -9.26
CA GLY A 729 -44.89 -10.23 -8.78
C GLY A 729 -44.73 -10.39 -7.27
N SER A 730 -43.83 -9.65 -6.62
CA SER A 730 -43.63 -9.73 -5.16
C SER A 730 -44.34 -8.62 -4.37
N TRP A 731 -44.94 -7.63 -5.04
CA TRP A 731 -45.49 -6.41 -4.43
C TRP A 731 -46.42 -6.65 -3.24
N GLY A 732 -47.31 -7.65 -3.35
CA GLY A 732 -48.26 -8.00 -2.29
C GLY A 732 -47.62 -8.55 -1.01
N THR A 733 -46.40 -9.07 -1.10
CA THR A 733 -45.66 -9.70 0.02
C THR A 733 -44.59 -8.78 0.63
N GLU A 734 -44.29 -7.64 0.01
CA GLU A 734 -43.26 -6.73 0.50
C GLU A 734 -43.69 -5.97 1.77
N SER A 735 -42.73 -5.81 2.69
CA SER A 735 -42.88 -4.88 3.82
C SER A 735 -42.89 -3.43 3.34
N GLY A 736 -43.53 -2.50 4.06
CA GLY A 736 -43.62 -1.11 3.60
C GLY A 736 -42.29 -0.35 3.39
N PRO A 737 -41.26 -0.40 4.29
CA PRO A 737 -39.93 0.10 3.95
C PRO A 737 -39.38 -0.54 2.68
N GLY A 738 -39.52 -1.87 2.53
CA GLY A 738 -39.11 -2.59 1.32
C GLY A 738 -39.83 -2.09 0.07
N LYS A 739 -41.14 -1.84 0.15
CA LYS A 739 -41.94 -1.25 -0.94
C LYS A 739 -41.39 0.10 -1.36
N SER A 740 -41.17 1.03 -0.43
CA SER A 740 -40.61 2.36 -0.72
C SER A 740 -39.22 2.25 -1.37
N GLU A 741 -38.33 1.44 -0.79
CA GLU A 741 -36.96 1.26 -1.27
C GLU A 741 -36.89 0.61 -2.66
N LEU A 742 -37.74 -0.37 -2.95
CA LEU A 742 -37.76 -1.05 -4.25
C LEU A 742 -38.50 -0.22 -5.30
N LEU A 743 -39.58 0.48 -4.94
CA LEU A 743 -40.33 1.35 -5.85
C LEU A 743 -39.45 2.50 -6.35
N ALA A 744 -38.59 3.05 -5.48
CA ALA A 744 -37.63 4.10 -5.86
C ALA A 744 -36.64 3.68 -6.95
N VAL A 745 -36.43 2.37 -7.19
CA VAL A 745 -35.57 1.86 -8.28
C VAL A 745 -36.15 2.20 -9.66
N LEU A 746 -37.47 2.34 -9.79
CA LEU A 746 -38.14 2.67 -11.05
C LEU A 746 -37.82 4.08 -11.57
N ALA A 747 -37.22 4.94 -10.74
CA ALA A 747 -36.74 6.25 -11.18
C ALA A 747 -35.76 6.16 -12.37
N ASP A 748 -34.97 5.08 -12.44
CA ASP A 748 -34.08 4.81 -13.58
C ASP A 748 -34.88 4.20 -14.74
N GLY A 749 -34.90 4.88 -15.89
CA GLY A 749 -35.68 4.47 -17.06
C GLY A 749 -37.21 4.53 -16.87
N LEU A 750 -37.71 5.40 -15.98
CA LEU A 750 -39.15 5.55 -15.70
C LEU A 750 -39.98 5.79 -16.97
N SER A 751 -41.12 5.09 -17.10
CA SER A 751 -42.01 5.18 -18.25
C SER A 751 -43.48 4.97 -17.86
N LEU A 752 -44.42 5.21 -18.79
CA LEU A 752 -45.84 4.91 -18.58
C LEU A 752 -46.13 3.43 -18.32
N ALA A 753 -45.22 2.50 -18.68
CA ALA A 753 -45.39 1.09 -18.33
C ALA A 753 -45.39 0.85 -16.81
N ASP A 754 -44.73 1.73 -16.05
CA ASP A 754 -44.63 1.63 -14.59
C ASP A 754 -45.88 2.18 -13.88
N GLU A 755 -46.77 2.87 -14.59
CA GLU A 755 -47.91 3.62 -14.04
C GLU A 755 -48.88 2.74 -13.24
N ALA A 756 -49.18 1.52 -13.73
CA ALA A 756 -50.14 0.64 -13.06
C ALA A 756 -49.69 0.23 -11.65
N LEU A 757 -48.40 -0.06 -11.48
CA LEU A 757 -47.82 -0.39 -10.17
C LEU A 757 -47.78 0.84 -9.27
N LEU A 758 -47.44 2.02 -9.82
CA LEU A 758 -47.39 3.27 -9.08
C LEU A 758 -48.77 3.73 -8.60
N GLU A 759 -49.81 3.59 -9.42
CA GLU A 759 -51.21 3.85 -9.01
C GLU A 759 -51.65 2.89 -7.91
N SER A 760 -51.27 1.60 -7.97
CA SER A 760 -51.49 0.66 -6.87
C SER A 760 -50.74 1.06 -5.60
N ALA A 761 -49.56 1.69 -5.72
CA ALA A 761 -48.78 2.14 -4.58
C ALA A 761 -49.37 3.38 -3.89
N LEU A 762 -50.17 4.20 -4.59
CA LEU A 762 -50.95 5.30 -3.98
C LEU A 762 -52.03 4.79 -3.01
N ASP A 763 -52.48 3.54 -3.16
CA ASP A 763 -53.44 2.91 -2.26
C ASP A 763 -52.81 2.30 -0.99
N ASP A 764 -51.47 2.36 -0.84
CA ASP A 764 -50.82 1.82 0.35
C ASP A 764 -51.13 2.68 1.58
N ARG A 765 -51.36 2.01 2.71
CA ARG A 765 -51.63 2.65 4.01
C ARG A 765 -50.46 3.50 4.53
N ARG A 766 -49.23 3.24 4.11
CA ARG A 766 -48.03 3.96 4.57
C ARG A 766 -47.76 5.18 3.69
N ALA A 767 -47.69 6.36 4.32
CA ALA A 767 -47.41 7.64 3.66
C ALA A 767 -46.10 7.63 2.85
N GLU A 768 -45.07 6.91 3.31
CA GLU A 768 -43.79 6.83 2.60
C GLU A 768 -43.90 6.15 1.22
N VAL A 769 -44.73 5.11 1.11
CA VAL A 769 -44.95 4.39 -0.16
C VAL A 769 -45.75 5.26 -1.13
N ARG A 770 -46.82 5.89 -0.65
CA ARG A 770 -47.62 6.83 -1.45
C ARG A 770 -46.80 8.00 -1.96
N ARG A 771 -45.93 8.57 -1.12
CA ARG A 771 -45.03 9.66 -1.53
C ARG A 771 -44.09 9.20 -2.66
N THR A 772 -43.38 8.09 -2.48
CA THR A 772 -42.47 7.60 -3.52
C THR A 772 -43.22 7.35 -4.84
N ALA A 773 -44.46 6.85 -4.77
CA ALA A 773 -45.32 6.70 -5.93
C ALA A 773 -45.73 8.04 -6.58
N ALA A 774 -46.20 9.00 -5.78
CA ALA A 774 -46.59 10.33 -6.23
C ALA A 774 -45.41 11.11 -6.85
N ASP A 775 -44.22 11.02 -6.23
CA ASP A 775 -42.98 11.65 -6.73
C ASP A 775 -42.57 11.08 -8.10
N LEU A 776 -42.73 9.77 -8.30
CA LEU A 776 -42.47 9.11 -9.58
C LEU A 776 -43.54 9.44 -10.62
N LEU A 777 -44.83 9.35 -10.26
CA LEU A 777 -45.94 9.71 -11.14
C LEU A 777 -45.90 11.17 -11.57
N GLY A 778 -45.46 12.08 -10.69
CA GLY A 778 -45.28 13.50 -11.01
C GLY A 778 -44.21 13.77 -12.07
N ARG A 779 -43.27 12.84 -12.30
CA ARG A 779 -42.28 12.89 -13.41
C ARG A 779 -42.88 12.45 -14.75
N LEU A 780 -44.07 11.84 -14.74
CA LEU A 780 -44.79 11.37 -15.92
C LEU A 780 -45.93 12.34 -16.23
N PRO A 781 -45.70 13.36 -17.10
CA PRO A 781 -46.69 14.42 -17.30
C PRO A 781 -47.98 13.92 -17.98
N ASP A 782 -47.93 12.76 -18.63
CA ASP A 782 -49.06 12.10 -19.28
C ASP A 782 -49.81 11.10 -18.39
N SER A 783 -49.36 10.91 -17.14
CA SER A 783 -50.02 10.00 -16.19
C SER A 783 -51.42 10.49 -15.78
N ALA A 784 -52.28 9.55 -15.41
CA ALA A 784 -53.58 9.83 -14.83
C ALA A 784 -53.45 10.68 -13.56
N PHE A 785 -52.42 10.43 -12.75
CA PHE A 785 -52.09 11.24 -11.57
C PHE A 785 -51.83 12.71 -11.92
N ALA A 786 -50.98 12.98 -12.93
CA ALA A 786 -50.66 14.33 -13.34
C ALA A 786 -51.88 15.09 -13.91
N GLN A 787 -52.80 14.39 -14.58
CA GLN A 787 -54.09 14.95 -14.99
C GLN A 787 -54.95 15.36 -13.79
N ARG A 788 -55.03 14.51 -12.75
CA ARG A 788 -55.74 14.86 -11.49
C ARG A 788 -55.10 16.04 -10.77
N MET A 789 -53.77 16.19 -10.82
CA MET A 789 -53.08 17.37 -10.28
C MET A 789 -53.47 18.65 -11.03
N ALA A 790 -53.50 18.59 -12.36
CA ALA A 790 -53.92 19.72 -13.20
C ALA A 790 -55.39 20.13 -12.95
N GLU A 791 -56.29 19.18 -12.76
CA GLU A 791 -57.69 19.46 -12.38
C GLU A 791 -57.78 20.14 -11.01
N ARG A 792 -57.02 19.65 -10.01
CA ARG A 792 -56.95 20.27 -8.68
C ARG A 792 -56.36 21.67 -8.72
N ALA A 793 -55.28 21.88 -9.47
CA ALA A 793 -54.67 23.20 -9.66
C ALA A 793 -55.69 24.20 -10.23
N GLY A 794 -56.46 23.80 -11.24
CA GLY A 794 -57.53 24.61 -11.83
C GLY A 794 -58.69 24.89 -10.86
N ALA A 795 -59.01 23.98 -9.94
CA ALA A 795 -60.03 24.19 -8.93
C ALA A 795 -59.57 25.13 -7.79
N TRP A 796 -58.29 25.08 -7.42
CA TRP A 796 -57.75 25.85 -6.29
C TRP A 796 -57.34 27.27 -6.67
N LEU A 797 -56.96 27.50 -7.93
CA LEU A 797 -56.43 28.77 -8.42
C LEU A 797 -57.47 29.53 -9.25
N THR A 798 -57.63 30.82 -8.97
CA THR A 798 -58.57 31.70 -9.68
C THR A 798 -57.93 33.06 -9.98
N PHE A 799 -58.36 33.73 -11.05
CA PHE A 799 -57.95 35.09 -11.34
C PHE A 799 -58.86 36.10 -10.62
N GLY A 800 -58.27 36.99 -9.82
CA GLY A 800 -58.96 38.05 -9.10
C GLY A 800 -59.58 39.12 -10.01
N LYS A 801 -60.55 39.87 -9.48
CA LYS A 801 -61.44 40.81 -10.20
C LYS A 801 -60.76 42.08 -10.78
N ARG A 802 -59.44 42.19 -10.81
CA ARG A 802 -58.74 43.41 -11.28
C ARG A 802 -58.72 43.46 -12.82
N LEU A 803 -59.64 44.24 -13.40
CA LEU A 803 -59.88 44.40 -14.85
C LEU A 803 -58.67 44.80 -15.72
N ARG A 804 -57.58 45.34 -15.15
CA ARG A 804 -56.38 45.77 -15.92
C ARG A 804 -55.13 44.89 -15.72
N ARG A 805 -55.07 44.11 -14.65
CA ARG A 805 -54.02 43.12 -14.34
C ARG A 805 -54.64 42.04 -13.46
N PRO A 806 -55.13 40.93 -14.04
CA PRO A 806 -55.67 39.84 -13.24
C PRO A 806 -54.57 39.30 -12.33
N GLU A 807 -54.87 39.21 -11.03
CA GLU A 807 -53.96 38.73 -9.99
C GLU A 807 -54.37 37.30 -9.63
N LEU A 808 -53.44 36.35 -9.63
CA LEU A 808 -53.73 34.97 -9.25
C LEU A 808 -53.97 34.90 -7.74
N THR A 809 -55.11 34.33 -7.35
CA THR A 809 -55.54 34.11 -5.96
C THR A 809 -55.84 32.63 -5.73
N THR A 810 -55.48 32.11 -4.56
CA THR A 810 -55.76 30.72 -4.19
C THR A 810 -56.93 30.67 -3.23
N THR A 811 -57.88 29.78 -3.50
CA THR A 811 -58.96 29.47 -2.56
C THR A 811 -58.55 28.35 -1.59
N GLY A 812 -57.48 27.61 -1.92
CA GLY A 812 -57.04 26.42 -1.20
C GLY A 812 -58.11 25.32 -1.15
N PRO A 813 -57.78 24.09 -0.69
CA PRO A 813 -58.81 23.06 -0.51
C PRO A 813 -59.70 23.31 0.73
N GLY A 814 -59.20 24.08 1.72
CA GLY A 814 -59.80 24.13 3.06
C GLY A 814 -59.61 22.82 3.83
N VAL A 815 -60.25 21.74 3.35
CA VAL A 815 -60.13 20.36 3.84
C VAL A 815 -59.85 19.44 2.65
N LEU A 816 -58.82 18.59 2.75
CA LEU A 816 -58.52 17.60 1.70
C LEU A 816 -59.63 16.55 1.61
N ASP A 817 -60.02 16.19 0.39
CA ASP A 817 -60.89 15.03 0.14
C ASP A 817 -60.09 13.71 0.17
N ASP A 818 -60.80 12.57 0.13
CA ASP A 818 -60.15 11.25 0.19
C ASP A 818 -59.28 10.98 -1.05
N ALA A 819 -59.65 11.51 -2.21
CA ALA A 819 -58.85 11.39 -3.43
C ALA A 819 -57.51 12.14 -3.30
N ALA A 820 -57.50 13.34 -2.72
CA ALA A 820 -56.30 14.12 -2.46
C ALA A 820 -55.41 13.47 -1.39
N ARG A 821 -56.00 12.80 -0.39
CA ARG A 821 -55.25 11.99 0.58
C ARG A 821 -54.61 10.76 -0.07
N ARG A 822 -55.33 10.03 -0.92
CA ARG A 822 -54.80 8.91 -1.72
C ARG A 822 -53.61 9.33 -2.57
N ASP A 823 -53.73 10.49 -3.22
CA ASP A 823 -52.68 11.07 -4.07
C ASP A 823 -51.50 11.69 -3.27
N GLY A 824 -51.43 11.48 -1.96
CA GLY A 824 -50.27 11.87 -1.12
C GLY A 824 -50.19 13.36 -0.76
N ILE A 825 -51.19 14.17 -1.07
CA ILE A 825 -51.16 15.64 -0.82
C ILE A 825 -51.09 15.95 0.69
N GLY A 826 -51.74 15.14 1.52
CA GLY A 826 -51.83 15.36 2.98
C GLY A 826 -50.72 14.72 3.82
N ASP A 827 -49.77 14.01 3.21
CA ASP A 827 -48.77 13.22 3.96
C ASP A 827 -47.66 14.13 4.51
N ALA A 828 -47.57 14.35 5.83
CA ALA A 828 -46.60 15.30 6.42
C ALA A 828 -45.14 14.78 6.40
N PHE A 829 -44.18 15.67 6.10
CA PHE A 829 -42.74 15.35 6.15
C PHE A 829 -41.92 16.45 6.85
N GLY A 830 -41.05 16.03 7.77
CA GLY A 830 -40.17 16.93 8.53
C GLY A 830 -38.96 17.51 7.77
N TYR A 831 -38.85 17.33 6.45
CA TYR A 831 -37.61 17.63 5.70
C TYR A 831 -37.76 18.09 4.24
N THR A 832 -38.95 18.37 3.70
CA THR A 832 -39.01 18.99 2.36
C THR A 832 -38.50 20.43 2.46
N ALA A 833 -37.65 20.87 1.53
CA ALA A 833 -37.01 22.19 1.58
C ALA A 833 -38.02 23.35 1.69
N TYR A 834 -39.21 23.18 1.12
CA TYR A 834 -40.31 24.13 1.28
C TYR A 834 -40.96 24.08 2.68
N SER A 835 -41.14 22.91 3.29
CA SER A 835 -41.73 22.79 4.64
C SER A 835 -40.84 23.35 5.76
N ALA A 836 -39.51 23.40 5.55
CA ALA A 836 -38.58 24.02 6.49
C ALA A 836 -38.68 25.56 6.51
N THR A 837 -39.03 26.19 5.38
CA THR A 837 -39.11 27.66 5.24
C THR A 837 -40.54 28.20 5.34
N ALA A 838 -41.57 27.36 5.13
CA ALA A 838 -42.98 27.72 5.18
C ALA A 838 -43.57 27.82 6.63
N HIS A 839 -42.77 28.27 7.59
CA HIS A 839 -43.26 28.57 8.94
C HIS A 839 -43.91 29.96 8.94
N ARG A 840 -45.07 30.08 9.58
CA ARG A 840 -45.67 31.39 9.90
C ARG A 840 -44.83 32.10 10.97
N ALA A 841 -45.05 33.41 11.12
CA ALA A 841 -44.38 34.24 12.14
C ALA A 841 -44.61 33.76 13.60
N ASP A 842 -45.56 32.85 13.83
CA ASP A 842 -45.91 32.21 15.10
C ASP A 842 -45.29 30.79 15.27
N GLY A 843 -44.51 30.31 14.30
CA GLY A 843 -43.81 29.02 14.36
C GLY A 843 -44.64 27.80 13.92
N ALA A 844 -45.87 27.97 13.42
CA ALA A 844 -46.68 26.87 12.89
C ALA A 844 -46.47 26.65 11.38
N PRO A 845 -46.50 25.39 10.88
CA PRO A 845 -46.38 25.10 9.45
C PRO A 845 -47.61 25.57 8.65
N ASP A 846 -47.40 26.24 7.52
CA ASP A 846 -48.48 26.67 6.63
C ASP A 846 -48.92 25.53 5.69
N LEU A 847 -49.73 24.61 6.21
CA LEU A 847 -50.19 23.41 5.49
C LEU A 847 -50.89 23.73 4.15
N ALA A 848 -51.57 24.87 4.05
CA ALA A 848 -52.24 25.27 2.81
C ALA A 848 -51.23 25.60 1.69
N ALA A 849 -50.11 26.24 2.04
CA ALA A 849 -49.03 26.53 1.11
C ALA A 849 -48.28 25.25 0.73
N GLU A 850 -48.09 24.32 1.67
CA GLU A 850 -47.49 23.01 1.41
C GLU A 850 -48.33 22.15 0.46
N TRP A 851 -49.64 22.08 0.65
CA TRP A 851 -50.53 21.37 -0.26
C TRP A 851 -50.54 22.00 -1.65
N LEU A 852 -50.55 23.34 -1.72
CA LEU A 852 -50.47 24.05 -2.99
C LEU A 852 -49.16 23.75 -3.71
N HIS A 853 -48.03 23.79 -3.02
CA HIS A 853 -46.70 23.45 -3.56
C HIS A 853 -46.71 22.06 -4.21
N ARG A 854 -47.23 21.05 -3.52
CA ARG A 854 -47.30 19.67 -4.05
C ARG A 854 -48.15 19.55 -5.30
N VAL A 855 -49.34 20.16 -5.30
CA VAL A 855 -50.22 20.17 -6.48
C VAL A 855 -49.51 20.85 -7.65
N VAL A 856 -48.83 21.97 -7.41
CA VAL A 856 -48.09 22.68 -8.46
C VAL A 856 -46.91 21.85 -8.98
N ALA A 857 -46.12 21.25 -8.08
CA ALA A 857 -44.97 20.41 -8.42
C ALA A 857 -45.34 19.19 -9.27
N ALA A 858 -46.52 18.61 -9.03
CA ALA A 858 -47.00 17.45 -9.74
C ALA A 858 -47.92 17.78 -10.95
N THR A 859 -48.17 19.07 -11.22
CA THR A 859 -48.94 19.52 -12.39
C THR A 859 -48.04 19.63 -13.63
N PRO A 860 -48.42 19.05 -14.78
CA PRO A 860 -47.67 19.19 -16.03
C PRO A 860 -47.41 20.64 -16.42
N LEU A 861 -46.18 20.97 -16.85
CA LEU A 861 -45.80 22.35 -17.17
C LEU A 861 -46.63 22.97 -18.31
N ARG A 862 -46.98 22.14 -19.30
CA ARG A 862 -47.92 22.48 -20.39
C ARG A 862 -49.29 23.00 -19.91
N HIS A 863 -49.73 22.61 -18.71
CA HIS A 863 -50.97 23.13 -18.13
C HIS A 863 -50.80 24.62 -17.80
N TRP A 864 -49.68 24.98 -17.18
CA TRP A 864 -49.36 26.36 -16.83
C TRP A 864 -49.17 27.21 -18.08
N GLU A 865 -48.54 26.68 -19.12
CA GLU A 865 -48.40 27.39 -20.40
C GLU A 865 -49.73 27.74 -21.04
N ARG A 866 -50.69 26.81 -20.99
CA ARG A 866 -52.04 27.02 -21.50
C ARG A 866 -52.82 28.07 -20.71
N VAL A 867 -52.60 28.16 -19.39
CA VAL A 867 -53.38 29.03 -18.48
C VAL A 867 -52.74 30.41 -18.30
N LEU A 868 -51.40 30.49 -18.27
CA LEU A 868 -50.63 31.69 -17.93
C LEU A 868 -49.82 32.25 -19.11
N GLY A 869 -49.75 31.52 -20.23
CA GLY A 869 -48.89 31.85 -21.37
C GLY A 869 -47.48 31.27 -21.23
N PRO A 870 -46.53 31.67 -22.11
CA PRO A 870 -45.18 31.11 -22.13
C PRO A 870 -44.45 31.31 -20.78
N PRO A 871 -43.41 30.52 -20.49
CA PRO A 871 -42.77 30.49 -19.16
C PRO A 871 -42.30 31.86 -18.67
N GLU A 872 -41.75 32.72 -19.54
CA GLU A 872 -41.29 34.07 -19.18
C GLU A 872 -42.44 35.01 -18.78
N GLN A 873 -43.64 34.76 -19.31
CA GLN A 873 -44.85 35.47 -18.92
C GLN A 873 -45.43 34.88 -17.63
N ALA A 874 -45.44 33.54 -17.51
CA ALA A 874 -46.01 32.84 -16.37
C ALA A 874 -45.33 33.25 -15.05
N VAL A 875 -43.99 33.29 -15.00
CA VAL A 875 -43.23 33.70 -13.81
C VAL A 875 -43.43 35.17 -13.41
N ARG A 876 -43.90 36.03 -14.33
CA ARG A 876 -44.20 37.45 -14.08
C ARG A 876 -45.66 37.72 -13.70
N THR A 877 -46.48 36.67 -13.60
CA THR A 877 -47.89 36.79 -13.23
C THR A 877 -48.00 37.43 -11.84
N ALA A 878 -48.94 38.38 -11.68
CA ALA A 878 -49.21 38.98 -10.37
C ALA A 878 -49.87 37.93 -9.45
N MET A 879 -49.34 37.74 -8.24
CA MET A 879 -49.80 36.74 -7.27
C MET A 879 -49.68 37.28 -5.84
N THR A 880 -50.50 36.77 -4.92
CA THR A 880 -50.40 37.12 -3.50
C THR A 880 -49.09 36.60 -2.88
N GLU A 881 -48.56 37.33 -1.90
CA GLU A 881 -47.28 36.99 -1.24
C GLU A 881 -47.28 35.59 -0.63
N THR A 882 -48.42 35.19 -0.05
CA THR A 882 -48.62 33.87 0.56
C THR A 882 -48.56 32.70 -0.42
N MET A 883 -48.86 32.91 -1.71
CA MET A 883 -48.80 31.82 -2.69
C MET A 883 -47.51 31.81 -3.51
N ARG A 884 -46.85 32.97 -3.64
CA ARG A 884 -45.69 33.14 -4.53
C ARG A 884 -44.63 32.08 -4.26
N GLY A 885 -44.26 31.88 -3.00
CA GLY A 885 -43.29 30.85 -2.61
C GLY A 885 -43.69 29.44 -3.03
N ALA A 886 -44.94 29.03 -2.78
CA ALA A 886 -45.44 27.69 -3.12
C ALA A 886 -45.46 27.46 -4.64
N MET A 887 -45.83 28.49 -5.41
CA MET A 887 -45.88 28.44 -6.87
C MET A 887 -44.48 28.31 -7.48
N PHE A 888 -43.53 29.16 -7.06
CA PHE A 888 -42.16 29.11 -7.58
C PHE A 888 -41.43 27.84 -7.16
N ALA A 889 -41.60 27.39 -5.90
CA ALA A 889 -41.04 26.13 -5.45
C ALA A 889 -41.59 24.96 -6.28
N GLY A 890 -42.91 24.97 -6.55
CA GLY A 890 -43.60 23.93 -7.31
C GLY A 890 -43.21 23.91 -8.78
N TRP A 891 -43.20 25.07 -9.45
CA TRP A 891 -42.73 25.15 -10.83
C TRP A 891 -41.27 24.71 -10.97
N SER A 892 -40.43 25.02 -9.99
CA SER A 892 -39.04 24.55 -9.98
C SER A 892 -38.96 23.03 -9.86
N ASP A 893 -39.73 22.40 -8.96
CA ASP A 893 -39.78 20.93 -8.86
C ASP A 893 -40.35 20.27 -10.11
N ALA A 894 -41.40 20.86 -10.70
CA ALA A 894 -41.99 20.39 -11.95
C ALA A 894 -40.99 20.48 -13.11
N ALA A 895 -40.25 21.59 -13.24
CA ALA A 895 -39.20 21.77 -14.24
C ALA A 895 -38.10 20.72 -14.12
N LEU A 896 -37.63 20.46 -12.90
CA LEU A 896 -36.60 19.45 -12.63
C LEU A 896 -37.11 18.02 -12.87
N ALA A 897 -38.32 17.71 -12.42
CA ALA A 897 -38.96 16.41 -12.58
C ALA A 897 -39.23 16.06 -14.05
N GLN A 898 -39.72 17.03 -14.84
CA GLN A 898 -40.06 16.87 -16.26
C GLN A 898 -38.85 17.15 -17.19
N ARG A 899 -37.71 17.58 -16.62
CA ARG A 899 -36.49 17.96 -17.33
C ARG A 899 -36.71 19.07 -18.40
N ASP A 900 -37.56 20.04 -18.11
CA ASP A 900 -37.93 21.13 -19.02
C ASP A 900 -36.95 22.31 -18.95
N SER A 901 -36.14 22.47 -20.00
CA SER A 901 -35.10 23.51 -20.05
C SER A 901 -35.65 24.94 -20.17
N THR A 902 -36.83 25.12 -20.79
CA THR A 902 -37.41 26.44 -21.04
C THR A 902 -37.99 27.03 -19.76
N TRP A 903 -38.71 26.22 -18.98
CA TRP A 903 -39.15 26.60 -17.64
C TRP A 903 -37.99 26.82 -16.68
N ALA A 904 -36.95 25.97 -16.74
CA ALA A 904 -35.76 26.15 -15.93
C ALA A 904 -35.04 27.48 -16.22
N GLN A 905 -34.96 27.89 -17.49
CA GLN A 905 -34.40 29.18 -17.89
C GLN A 905 -35.22 30.37 -17.35
N ALA A 906 -36.55 30.33 -17.49
CA ALA A 906 -37.44 31.39 -17.00
C ALA A 906 -37.40 31.54 -15.48
N LEU A 907 -37.41 30.41 -14.75
CA LEU A 907 -37.33 30.39 -13.28
C LEU A 907 -35.97 30.87 -12.78
N PHE A 908 -34.88 30.41 -13.40
CA PHE A 908 -33.52 30.85 -13.06
C PHE A 908 -33.37 32.38 -13.25
N ALA A 909 -33.89 32.92 -14.36
CA ALA A 909 -33.87 34.37 -14.59
C ALA A 909 -34.70 35.14 -13.56
N ALA A 910 -35.86 34.62 -13.14
CA ALA A 910 -36.72 35.25 -12.13
C ALA A 910 -36.07 35.28 -10.74
N PHE A 911 -35.36 34.20 -10.35
CA PHE A 911 -34.58 34.18 -9.10
C PHE A 911 -33.39 35.14 -9.15
N ALA A 912 -32.65 35.17 -10.25
CA ALA A 912 -31.54 36.11 -10.43
C ALA A 912 -31.98 37.59 -10.37
N ALA A 913 -33.20 37.89 -10.83
CA ALA A 913 -33.80 39.22 -10.77
C ALA A 913 -34.45 39.55 -9.39
N GLN A 914 -34.39 38.64 -8.42
CA GLN A 914 -35.07 38.74 -7.11
C GLN A 914 -36.61 38.85 -7.19
N GLU A 915 -37.22 38.51 -8.34
CA GLU A 915 -38.68 38.58 -8.56
C GLU A 915 -39.44 37.40 -7.89
N ALA A 916 -38.70 36.35 -7.53
CA ALA A 916 -39.19 35.09 -6.99
C ALA A 916 -38.95 34.91 -5.47
N GLY A 917 -38.29 35.85 -4.81
CA GLY A 917 -37.82 35.74 -3.41
C GLY A 917 -36.46 35.04 -3.27
N GLU A 918 -36.04 34.73 -2.03
CA GLU A 918 -34.82 33.95 -1.77
C GLU A 918 -35.00 32.50 -2.22
N SER A 919 -34.11 32.00 -3.07
CA SER A 919 -34.04 30.59 -3.46
C SER A 919 -32.94 29.86 -2.72
N ASP A 920 -33.17 28.58 -2.47
CA ASP A 920 -32.10 27.63 -2.17
C ASP A 920 -31.05 27.66 -3.31
N SER A 921 -29.79 27.80 -2.93
CA SER A 921 -28.65 27.81 -3.85
C SER A 921 -28.45 26.47 -4.56
N GLU A 922 -28.89 25.36 -3.96
CA GLU A 922 -28.85 24.04 -4.59
C GLU A 922 -29.86 23.95 -5.74
N LYS A 923 -31.11 24.34 -5.49
CA LYS A 923 -32.17 24.33 -6.51
C LYS A 923 -31.86 25.27 -7.68
N LEU A 924 -31.31 26.44 -7.39
CA LEU A 924 -30.88 27.38 -8.44
C LEU A 924 -29.80 26.76 -9.35
N ARG A 925 -28.88 25.97 -8.77
CA ARG A 925 -27.84 25.25 -9.51
C ARG A 925 -28.43 24.14 -10.37
N GLU A 926 -29.42 23.40 -9.87
CA GLU A 926 -30.11 22.36 -10.64
C GLU A 926 -30.89 22.94 -11.84
N LEU A 927 -31.58 24.07 -11.65
CA LEU A 927 -32.24 24.79 -12.74
C LEU A 927 -31.23 25.30 -13.78
N PHE A 928 -30.08 25.79 -13.34
CA PHE A 928 -28.99 26.19 -14.23
C PHE A 928 -28.44 24.99 -15.03
N ALA A 929 -28.23 23.85 -14.37
CA ALA A 929 -27.70 22.62 -14.99
C ALA A 929 -28.61 22.06 -16.10
N LEU A 930 -29.92 22.34 -16.03
CA LEU A 930 -30.92 21.86 -16.97
C LEU A 930 -30.96 22.68 -18.29
N GLN A 931 -30.37 23.88 -18.30
CA GLN A 931 -30.35 24.74 -19.49
C GLN A 931 -29.40 24.18 -20.56
N PRO A 932 -29.55 24.56 -21.84
CA PRO A 932 -28.57 24.22 -22.88
C PRO A 932 -27.16 24.71 -22.51
N LEU A 933 -26.14 23.92 -22.81
CA LEU A 933 -24.75 24.23 -22.44
C LEU A 933 -24.27 25.60 -22.94
N ASP A 934 -24.68 26.00 -24.15
CA ASP A 934 -24.33 27.31 -24.70
C ASP A 934 -24.91 28.48 -23.90
N ASP A 935 -26.11 28.30 -23.33
CA ASP A 935 -26.77 29.31 -22.50
C ASP A 935 -26.09 29.41 -21.13
N GLN A 936 -25.70 28.26 -20.55
CA GLN A 936 -24.90 28.19 -19.32
C GLN A 936 -23.57 28.95 -19.49
N ILE A 937 -22.83 28.65 -20.56
CA ILE A 937 -21.56 29.32 -20.88
C ILE A 937 -21.78 30.82 -21.09
N ARG A 938 -22.82 31.22 -21.83
CA ARG A 938 -23.13 32.63 -22.08
C ARG A 938 -23.47 33.38 -20.81
N HIS A 939 -24.21 32.76 -19.88
CA HIS A 939 -24.53 33.34 -18.59
C HIS A 939 -23.27 33.58 -17.76
N LEU A 940 -22.45 32.54 -17.53
CA LEU A 940 -21.23 32.65 -16.71
C LEU A 940 -20.22 33.66 -17.30
N ARG A 941 -20.11 33.74 -18.63
CA ARG A 941 -19.21 34.71 -19.29
C ARG A 941 -19.64 36.17 -19.18
N ARG A 942 -20.91 36.45 -18.87
CA ARG A 942 -21.40 37.82 -18.62
C ARG A 942 -21.04 38.32 -17.22
N LEU A 943 -20.81 37.42 -16.28
CA LEU A 943 -20.42 37.76 -14.92
C LEU A 943 -18.95 38.17 -14.88
N ASP A 944 -18.66 39.27 -14.17
CA ASP A 944 -17.31 39.76 -13.93
C ASP A 944 -16.74 39.26 -12.60
N SER A 945 -15.55 39.73 -12.23
CA SER A 945 -14.85 39.24 -11.05
C SER A 945 -15.48 39.68 -9.71
N SER A 946 -16.50 40.54 -9.72
CA SER A 946 -17.30 40.86 -8.52
C SER A 946 -18.29 39.75 -8.14
N TRP A 947 -18.63 38.87 -9.09
CA TRP A 947 -19.60 37.78 -8.92
C TRP A 947 -18.93 36.40 -8.74
N LEU A 948 -17.65 36.36 -8.34
CA LEU A 948 -16.88 35.11 -8.25
C LEU A 948 -17.52 34.05 -7.35
N ALA A 949 -18.21 34.44 -6.28
CA ALA A 949 -18.90 33.49 -5.40
C ALA A 949 -20.09 32.80 -6.11
N GLU A 950 -20.85 33.56 -6.92
CA GLU A 950 -21.95 33.00 -7.72
C GLU A 950 -21.41 32.11 -8.83
N ILE A 951 -20.38 32.58 -9.54
CA ILE A 951 -19.68 31.78 -10.56
C ILE A 951 -19.21 30.46 -9.95
N GLU A 952 -18.52 30.48 -8.81
CA GLU A 952 -18.01 29.27 -8.16
C GLU A 952 -19.15 28.30 -7.76
N SER A 953 -20.29 28.82 -7.31
CA SER A 953 -21.46 27.99 -6.99
C SER A 953 -22.04 27.30 -8.23
N LEU A 954 -22.13 28.02 -9.36
CA LEU A 954 -22.70 27.54 -10.62
C LEU A 954 -21.73 26.66 -11.42
N LEU A 955 -20.41 26.87 -11.30
CA LEU A 955 -19.39 26.04 -11.96
C LEU A 955 -19.50 24.55 -11.59
N ARG A 956 -20.08 24.23 -10.43
CA ARG A 956 -20.35 22.85 -9.99
C ARG A 956 -21.40 22.13 -10.84
N ALA A 957 -22.23 22.87 -11.59
CA ALA A 957 -23.19 22.32 -12.53
C ALA A 957 -22.59 22.03 -13.92
N MET A 958 -21.41 22.57 -14.22
CA MET A 958 -20.81 22.45 -15.54
C MET A 958 -20.25 21.04 -15.75
N PRO A 959 -20.39 20.46 -16.96
CA PRO A 959 -19.75 19.19 -17.28
C PRO A 959 -18.23 19.30 -17.18
N ALA A 960 -17.59 18.20 -16.78
CA ALA A 960 -16.14 18.07 -16.77
C ALA A 960 -15.66 17.32 -18.04
N PRO A 961 -14.53 17.73 -18.67
CA PRO A 961 -13.81 18.96 -18.38
C PRO A 961 -14.64 20.20 -18.75
N TRP A 962 -14.41 21.31 -18.04
CA TRP A 962 -15.08 22.58 -18.33
C TRP A 962 -14.78 23.01 -19.77
N PRO A 963 -15.78 23.52 -20.50
CA PRO A 963 -15.59 23.99 -21.87
C PRO A 963 -14.45 25.03 -21.96
N GLY A 964 -13.64 24.96 -23.01
CA GLY A 964 -12.48 25.86 -23.21
C GLY A 964 -12.79 27.35 -23.01
N PRO A 965 -13.84 27.91 -23.65
CA PRO A 965 -14.22 29.31 -23.47
C PRO A 965 -14.57 29.70 -22.01
N LEU A 966 -15.01 28.74 -21.20
CA LEU A 966 -15.29 28.95 -19.78
C LEU A 966 -14.02 28.91 -18.94
N ALA A 967 -13.12 27.96 -19.19
CA ALA A 967 -11.82 27.89 -18.53
C ALA A 967 -11.00 29.17 -18.78
N GLU A 968 -10.99 29.67 -20.03
CA GLU A 968 -10.39 30.95 -20.41
C GLU A 968 -10.98 32.14 -19.65
N HIS A 969 -12.31 32.16 -19.50
CA HIS A 969 -12.99 33.23 -18.74
C HIS A 969 -12.63 33.19 -17.25
N VAL A 970 -12.64 32.01 -16.62
CA VAL A 970 -12.22 31.86 -15.22
C VAL A 970 -10.77 32.32 -15.03
N LEU A 971 -9.86 31.96 -15.94
CA LEU A 971 -8.48 32.43 -15.91
C LEU A 971 -8.38 33.95 -16.01
N ARG A 972 -9.16 34.58 -16.89
CA ARG A 972 -9.24 36.03 -17.00
C ARG A 972 -9.71 36.67 -15.69
N LEU A 973 -10.74 36.13 -15.05
CA LEU A 973 -11.24 36.68 -13.78
C LEU A 973 -10.21 36.55 -12.65
N LEU A 974 -9.48 35.43 -12.59
CA LEU A 974 -8.39 35.24 -11.63
C LEU A 974 -7.23 36.20 -11.91
N LEU A 975 -6.90 36.44 -13.18
CA LEU A 975 -5.88 37.42 -13.58
C LEU A 975 -6.29 38.85 -13.21
N ASP A 976 -7.56 39.22 -13.39
CA ASP A 976 -8.08 40.53 -12.95
C ASP A 976 -7.89 40.71 -11.43
N ARG A 977 -8.12 39.65 -10.64
CA ARG A 977 -7.90 39.67 -9.18
C ARG A 977 -6.42 39.75 -8.83
N ALA A 978 -5.55 39.06 -9.57
CA ALA A 978 -4.11 39.15 -9.41
C ALA A 978 -3.60 40.56 -9.71
N GLN A 979 -4.10 41.21 -10.77
CA GLN A 979 -3.75 42.59 -11.10
C GLN A 979 -4.24 43.57 -10.03
N LEU A 980 -5.47 43.42 -9.55
CA LEU A 980 -5.98 44.23 -8.43
C LEU A 980 -5.15 44.04 -7.16
N CYS A 981 -4.63 42.84 -6.91
CA CYS A 981 -3.71 42.57 -5.79
C CYS A 981 -2.36 43.28 -5.97
N ALA A 982 -1.82 43.27 -7.19
CA ALA A 982 -0.59 44.00 -7.51
C ALA A 982 -0.76 45.51 -7.35
N ASP A 983 -1.92 46.04 -7.75
CA ASP A 983 -2.27 47.46 -7.61
C ASP A 983 -2.57 47.86 -6.15
N ARG A 984 -2.99 46.91 -5.30
CA ARG A 984 -3.35 47.10 -3.89
C ARG A 984 -2.72 46.04 -2.97
N PRO A 985 -1.40 46.11 -2.72
CA PRO A 985 -0.71 45.10 -1.92
C PRO A 985 -1.25 45.04 -0.49
N GLY A 986 -1.44 43.83 0.03
CA GLY A 986 -1.82 43.58 1.43
C GLY A 986 -3.32 43.51 1.73
N ALA A 987 -4.19 43.65 0.73
CA ALA A 987 -5.63 43.42 0.89
C ALA A 987 -5.95 41.92 1.09
N PRO A 988 -6.49 41.49 2.26
CA PRO A 988 -6.70 40.07 2.55
C PRO A 988 -7.66 39.36 1.58
N SER A 989 -8.59 40.08 0.95
CA SER A 989 -9.54 39.53 -0.02
C SER A 989 -8.96 39.33 -1.43
N LEU A 990 -7.75 39.80 -1.70
CA LEU A 990 -7.11 39.73 -3.04
C LEU A 990 -5.94 38.75 -3.11
N VAL A 991 -5.61 38.05 -2.01
CA VAL A 991 -4.58 37.01 -2.03
C VAL A 991 -5.12 35.72 -2.68
N PRO A 992 -4.27 34.88 -3.30
CA PRO A 992 -4.70 33.64 -3.96
C PRO A 992 -5.45 32.68 -3.03
N GLY A 993 -5.10 32.70 -1.73
CA GLY A 993 -5.75 31.86 -0.71
C GLY A 993 -7.25 32.08 -0.58
N SER A 994 -7.75 33.29 -0.91
CA SER A 994 -9.18 33.61 -0.93
C SER A 994 -9.94 32.92 -2.07
N TYR A 995 -9.21 32.38 -3.06
CA TYR A 995 -9.75 31.70 -4.25
C TYR A 995 -9.33 30.22 -4.31
N ARG A 996 -8.86 29.65 -3.18
CA ARG A 996 -8.30 28.29 -3.11
C ARG A 996 -9.27 27.22 -3.61
N THR A 997 -10.56 27.38 -3.35
CA THR A 997 -11.60 26.45 -3.81
C THR A 997 -11.76 26.49 -5.33
N LEU A 998 -11.74 27.68 -5.93
CA LEU A 998 -11.76 27.86 -7.38
C LEU A 998 -10.49 27.32 -8.05
N PHE A 999 -9.31 27.53 -7.48
CA PHE A 999 -8.06 26.92 -7.98
C PHE A 999 -8.10 25.38 -7.92
N ARG A 1000 -8.64 24.81 -6.83
CA ARG A 1000 -8.81 23.36 -6.69
C ARG A 1000 -9.83 22.79 -7.69
N ALA A 1001 -10.92 23.51 -7.93
CA ALA A 1001 -11.90 23.13 -8.94
C ALA A 1001 -11.29 23.22 -10.35
N ALA A 1002 -10.55 24.29 -10.65
CA ALA A 1002 -9.84 24.45 -11.91
C ALA A 1002 -8.81 23.33 -12.13
N SER A 1003 -8.04 22.95 -11.11
CA SER A 1003 -7.05 21.88 -11.26
C SER A 1003 -7.66 20.53 -11.61
N SER A 1004 -8.90 20.26 -11.17
CA SER A 1004 -9.60 19.00 -11.43
C SER A 1004 -10.50 19.05 -12.68
N HIS A 1005 -11.01 20.21 -13.06
CA HIS A 1005 -12.03 20.33 -14.11
C HIS A 1005 -11.59 21.09 -15.36
N PHE A 1006 -10.49 21.85 -15.34
CA PHE A 1006 -10.01 22.46 -16.58
C PHE A 1006 -9.64 21.40 -17.62
N PRO A 1007 -9.78 21.71 -18.91
CA PRO A 1007 -9.25 20.87 -19.96
C PRO A 1007 -7.71 20.89 -19.87
N VAL A 1008 -7.09 19.72 -20.02
CA VAL A 1008 -5.62 19.58 -19.96
C VAL A 1008 -4.89 20.41 -21.02
N THR A 1009 -5.58 20.79 -22.11
CA THR A 1009 -5.08 21.70 -23.14
C THR A 1009 -4.84 23.13 -22.65
N ALA A 1010 -5.38 23.52 -21.49
CA ALA A 1010 -5.16 24.84 -20.89
C ALA A 1010 -3.77 24.98 -20.24
N ALA A 1011 -3.01 23.90 -20.06
CA ALA A 1011 -1.72 23.90 -19.34
C ALA A 1011 -0.73 24.97 -19.85
N ASP A 1012 -0.57 25.11 -21.17
CA ASP A 1012 0.35 26.08 -21.77
C ASP A 1012 -0.10 27.53 -21.52
N MET A 1013 -1.43 27.77 -21.57
CA MET A 1013 -2.00 29.07 -21.27
C MET A 1013 -1.77 29.47 -19.81
N VAL A 1014 -2.02 28.54 -18.87
CA VAL A 1014 -1.79 28.78 -17.43
C VAL A 1014 -0.32 29.04 -17.14
N THR A 1015 0.59 28.27 -17.75
CA THR A 1015 2.04 28.49 -17.65
C THR A 1015 2.43 29.87 -18.17
N GLY A 1016 1.84 30.31 -19.28
CA GLY A 1016 2.03 31.65 -19.82
C GLY A 1016 1.50 32.77 -18.93
N ILE A 1017 0.41 32.52 -18.20
CA ILE A 1017 -0.17 33.45 -17.21
C ILE A 1017 0.74 33.57 -15.99
N ALA A 1018 1.20 32.45 -15.42
CA ALA A 1018 2.08 32.44 -14.25
C ALA A 1018 3.30 33.34 -14.46
N ARG A 1019 3.97 33.21 -15.62
CA ARG A 1019 5.14 34.02 -16.01
C ARG A 1019 4.88 35.52 -16.17
N LYS A 1020 3.62 35.92 -16.33
CA LYS A 1020 3.20 37.32 -16.51
C LYS A 1020 2.65 37.93 -15.23
N CYS A 1021 2.45 37.15 -14.16
CA CYS A 1021 1.96 37.66 -12.89
C CYS A 1021 3.03 38.50 -12.19
N GLY A 1022 2.66 39.69 -11.75
CA GLY A 1022 3.56 40.58 -11.00
C GLY A 1022 3.68 40.28 -9.50
N ASP A 1023 2.81 39.42 -8.96
CA ASP A 1023 2.80 39.01 -7.55
C ASP A 1023 3.29 37.56 -7.37
N PRO A 1024 4.31 37.29 -6.53
CA PRO A 1024 4.88 35.95 -6.36
C PRO A 1024 3.93 34.89 -5.80
N TYR A 1025 2.92 35.28 -5.01
CA TYR A 1025 1.95 34.31 -4.48
C TYR A 1025 0.96 33.89 -5.56
N TRP A 1026 0.53 34.83 -6.42
CA TRP A 1026 -0.28 34.54 -7.58
C TRP A 1026 0.48 33.72 -8.64
N GLU A 1027 1.74 34.06 -8.91
CA GLU A 1027 2.63 33.26 -9.76
C GLU A 1027 2.69 31.80 -9.27
N GLN A 1028 2.97 31.59 -7.99
CA GLN A 1028 3.02 30.25 -7.39
C GLN A 1028 1.67 29.50 -7.51
N ALA A 1029 0.54 30.19 -7.37
CA ALA A 1029 -0.77 29.57 -7.48
C ALA A 1029 -1.06 29.10 -8.92
N PHE A 1030 -0.71 29.91 -9.93
CA PHE A 1030 -0.83 29.52 -11.33
C PHE A 1030 0.19 28.44 -11.73
N ASP A 1031 1.42 28.48 -11.22
CA ASP A 1031 2.41 27.42 -11.43
C ASP A 1031 1.93 26.07 -10.90
N GLN A 1032 1.31 26.06 -9.70
CA GLN A 1032 0.73 24.82 -9.17
C GLN A 1032 -0.43 24.32 -10.05
N LEU A 1033 -1.30 25.21 -10.51
CA LEU A 1033 -2.37 24.84 -11.44
C LEU A 1033 -1.81 24.28 -12.76
N ALA A 1034 -0.77 24.90 -13.33
CA ALA A 1034 -0.11 24.40 -14.53
C ALA A 1034 0.51 23.01 -14.30
N HIS A 1035 1.19 22.83 -13.17
CA HIS A 1035 1.76 21.54 -12.77
C HIS A 1035 0.70 20.46 -12.68
N ASP A 1036 -0.42 20.74 -12.02
CA ASP A 1036 -1.55 19.81 -11.89
C ASP A 1036 -2.12 19.43 -13.27
N LEU A 1037 -2.28 20.40 -14.19
CA LEU A 1037 -2.79 20.12 -15.55
C LEU A 1037 -1.80 19.30 -16.39
N ILE A 1038 -0.50 19.56 -16.27
CA ILE A 1038 0.54 18.77 -16.93
C ILE A 1038 0.55 17.34 -16.39
N HIS A 1039 0.46 17.18 -15.06
CA HIS A 1039 0.37 15.87 -14.41
C HIS A 1039 -0.85 15.09 -14.89
N ARG A 1040 -2.03 15.73 -14.94
CA ARG A 1040 -3.25 15.14 -15.49
C ARG A 1040 -3.11 14.77 -16.96
N LYS A 1041 -2.46 15.61 -17.77
CA LYS A 1041 -2.17 15.29 -19.18
C LYS A 1041 -1.33 14.02 -19.31
N THR A 1042 -0.20 13.96 -18.59
CA THR A 1042 0.70 12.81 -18.61
C THR A 1042 0.00 11.52 -18.18
N MET A 1043 -0.80 11.54 -17.11
CA MET A 1043 -1.47 10.32 -16.65
C MET A 1043 -2.50 9.77 -17.66
N LEU A 1044 -3.13 10.65 -18.46
CA LEU A 1044 -4.08 10.26 -19.49
C LEU A 1044 -3.35 9.72 -20.73
N GLU A 1045 -2.21 10.31 -21.08
CA GLU A 1045 -1.34 9.81 -22.16
C GLU A 1045 -0.76 8.43 -21.82
N GLU A 1046 -0.49 8.12 -20.54
CA GLU A 1046 -0.02 6.80 -20.09
C GLU A 1046 -1.05 5.67 -20.33
N LEU A 1047 -2.35 6.00 -20.50
CA LEU A 1047 -3.43 5.05 -20.80
C LEU A 1047 -3.64 4.80 -22.30
N MET A 1048 -3.03 5.63 -23.16
CA MET A 1048 -3.15 5.53 -24.62
C MET A 1048 -2.33 4.39 -25.19
#